data_AF-A0A371R1J4-F1
#
_entry.id   AF-A0A371R1J4-F1
#
_cell.length_a   1.000
_cell.length_b   1.000
_cell.length_c   1.000
_cell.angle_alpha   90.00
_cell.angle_beta   90.00
_cell.angle_gamma   90.00
#
_symmetry.space_group_name_H-M   'P 1'
#
loop_
_entity.id
_entity.type
_entity.pdbx_description
1 polymer ?
#
loop_
_entity_poly.entity_id
_entity_poly.type
_entity_poly.pdbx_seq_one_letter_code
_entity_poly.pdbx_strand_id
1 'polypeptide(L)'
;MAVAALLSLVTGGLFGVSVERALAEGGKWIAGALGVVSAVRSTPFSFYSVFSSTSGGEEPSEARKLAFRIATILADPAMREILAGRQGVEVRVGERIENGKRRVYATFVENGRELLKAPWDADRGLKPLSAEGEVVELFKEVGKLAAAASSGSKPLEELDEDKWKRVVETVGRVKEAVDSAVKAITIGALPTDAVLYPGYEYVLGDSSYLSQTFTYWALAGGEISLDRVYPSEEGLKPVWRVDGKYTEMVDKVLSEGRVALENLLARNKQSEGGVDLKTTPADVKINVDLKAALADIKMNDELRKALEAAAGEFWSRVNGLFSRWKQLEEEAKEKKGEEREKVINEIDRLGKYIRVLLPLAHAVEAHRRGGLSREEAALAVIFAVLYDGTVLRDEIRLAVGGPEHEEKPLMTHDHLTAFWLWALRELGFKPNAVRKGSGVHTIAFKGDELNELLKAVTPVLPTLHKLRDALAEFADAFKAVSGEVVKKKFGIDWAYDVRNESFSKKLNEITTMAEDYVYRNITVERGPLDTSGDYPKTVIRLKLGGEEVAYINMYWTGMALQATFGGSRENAERLASIIRALGGKAEIKQEGARWVVDLYTDGITAIRHDGWLKAVRSFVDELYDRGRIGEERYKKLVRDIEAGPNTVKFAGAEFSVYYKGSKIMVKYQPTSETSKNAAVSTLRAKGLREGEHFTVTKQGVYEIRVTGESYAKAVEALAQSGLKEGEQYAVDGRRHVIRVKAEHKDAVVNALKAAGLGEGKHFATRSSGHHVIHITYDGLREIQRMALGGDMEAERFIRELEDVLRRRYGQNAVNKLIEVLTPAREEGAVDLPLEVRDEKGNVVARVVDLRYEFVKNNQPVDQCAGEDCRLRIIVEYEVEGERRQLKMEWYWKKKREKKGDATVTYYYEIAVIYLKDVVEVAVLKALTGKDVKKGNVQLYASDLDALRRFKPLKDAIDKWRKGKPK
;
A
#
# COMPACT_ATOMS: atom_id res chain seq x y z
N MET A 1 -16.60 1.26 9.74
CA MET A 1 -16.38 0.59 8.44
C MET A 1 -14.92 0.44 8.02
N ALA A 2 -14.07 1.46 8.11
CA ALA A 2 -12.63 1.38 7.84
C ALA A 2 -11.87 0.36 8.69
N VAL A 3 -12.01 0.53 9.99
CA VAL A 3 -11.71 -0.45 11.05
C VAL A 3 -12.34 -1.81 10.77
N ALA A 4 -13.49 -1.82 10.12
CA ALA A 4 -14.27 -3.01 9.84
C ALA A 4 -13.62 -3.81 8.70
N ALA A 5 -13.34 -3.22 7.54
CA ALA A 5 -12.54 -3.88 6.50
C ALA A 5 -11.22 -4.39 7.09
N LEU A 6 -10.57 -3.55 7.89
CA LEU A 6 -9.28 -3.75 8.53
C LEU A 6 -9.28 -4.85 9.62
N LEU A 7 -10.40 -5.06 10.30
CA LEU A 7 -10.65 -6.21 11.17
C LEU A 7 -11.23 -7.42 10.42
N SER A 8 -11.98 -7.30 9.31
CA SER A 8 -12.40 -8.44 8.48
C SER A 8 -11.20 -9.09 7.80
N LEU A 9 -10.25 -8.25 7.40
CA LEU A 9 -8.94 -8.59 6.87
C LEU A 9 -8.21 -9.43 7.95
N VAL A 10 -8.14 -8.92 9.18
CA VAL A 10 -7.43 -9.58 10.29
C VAL A 10 -8.18 -10.78 10.88
N THR A 11 -9.45 -10.67 11.29
CA THR A 11 -10.25 -11.67 12.04
C THR A 11 -11.12 -12.58 11.18
N GLY A 12 -11.50 -12.17 9.97
CA GLY A 12 -12.16 -13.07 9.00
C GLY A 12 -11.19 -14.04 8.32
N GLY A 13 -9.94 -13.61 8.14
CA GLY A 13 -8.84 -14.47 7.65
C GLY A 13 -8.29 -15.45 8.69
N LEU A 14 -8.58 -15.23 9.97
CA LEU A 14 -7.94 -15.95 11.08
C LEU A 14 -8.24 -17.45 11.16
N PHE A 15 -9.38 -17.86 10.59
CA PHE A 15 -9.81 -19.25 10.46
C PHE A 15 -10.62 -19.53 9.19
N GLY A 16 -11.20 -18.47 8.62
CA GLY A 16 -12.32 -18.54 7.73
C GLY A 16 -11.94 -18.78 6.27
N VAL A 17 -11.22 -17.86 5.62
CA VAL A 17 -11.16 -17.86 4.14
C VAL A 17 -10.38 -19.04 3.54
N SER A 18 -9.27 -19.46 4.15
CA SER A 18 -8.43 -20.54 3.59
C SER A 18 -8.98 -21.93 3.92
N VAL A 19 -9.62 -22.07 5.09
CA VAL A 19 -10.31 -23.30 5.46
C VAL A 19 -11.67 -23.32 4.74
N GLU A 20 -12.53 -22.30 4.81
CA GLU A 20 -13.80 -22.24 4.06
C GLU A 20 -13.64 -22.40 2.55
N ARG A 21 -12.60 -21.89 1.87
CA ARG A 21 -12.38 -22.26 0.45
C ARG A 21 -12.05 -23.75 0.26
N ALA A 22 -11.32 -24.35 1.21
CA ALA A 22 -11.12 -25.80 1.25
C ALA A 22 -12.38 -26.58 1.62
N LEU A 23 -13.40 -25.93 2.21
CA LEU A 23 -14.64 -26.54 2.72
C LEU A 23 -15.89 -26.28 1.88
N ALA A 24 -15.91 -25.20 1.10
CA ALA A 24 -17.04 -24.76 0.29
C ALA A 24 -17.09 -25.45 -1.08
N GLU A 25 -15.97 -26.03 -1.55
CA GLU A 25 -15.96 -26.85 -2.76
C GLU A 25 -16.50 -28.26 -2.46
N GLY A 26 -17.83 -28.37 -2.35
CA GLY A 26 -18.54 -29.62 -2.52
C GLY A 26 -18.12 -30.28 -3.83
N GLY A 27 -17.55 -31.47 -3.75
CA GLY A 27 -16.83 -32.11 -4.84
C GLY A 27 -17.62 -32.18 -6.15
N LYS A 28 -17.03 -31.61 -7.22
CA LYS A 28 -17.13 -32.11 -8.60
C LYS A 28 -15.80 -31.89 -9.35
N TRP A 29 -14.93 -32.88 -9.18
CA TRP A 29 -13.80 -33.42 -9.97
C TRP A 29 -13.06 -32.68 -11.11
N ILE A 30 -13.44 -31.49 -11.61
CA ILE A 30 -12.77 -30.92 -12.80
C ILE A 30 -12.16 -29.52 -12.56
N ALA A 31 -12.65 -28.73 -11.60
CA ALA A 31 -12.01 -27.45 -11.23
C ALA A 31 -10.72 -27.62 -10.40
N GLY A 32 -10.60 -28.76 -9.69
CA GLY A 32 -9.44 -29.06 -8.84
C GLY A 32 -8.12 -29.18 -9.58
N ALA A 33 -8.12 -29.50 -10.88
CA ALA A 33 -6.87 -29.66 -11.63
C ALA A 33 -6.11 -28.33 -11.83
N LEU A 34 -6.81 -27.19 -11.98
CA LEU A 34 -6.16 -25.90 -12.26
C LEU A 34 -5.61 -25.20 -11.00
N GLY A 35 -6.28 -25.35 -9.85
CA GLY A 35 -5.77 -24.88 -8.55
C GLY A 35 -4.58 -25.70 -8.04
N VAL A 36 -4.62 -27.01 -8.28
CA VAL A 36 -3.56 -27.96 -7.91
C VAL A 36 -2.30 -27.75 -8.76
N VAL A 37 -2.40 -27.53 -10.07
CA VAL A 37 -1.22 -27.33 -10.93
C VAL A 37 -0.42 -26.07 -10.56
N SER A 38 -1.07 -25.04 -10.00
CA SER A 38 -0.37 -23.85 -9.47
C SER A 38 0.23 -24.07 -8.07
N ALA A 39 -0.35 -24.95 -7.25
CA ALA A 39 0.12 -25.25 -5.89
C ALA A 39 1.20 -26.35 -5.84
N VAL A 40 1.23 -27.24 -6.84
CA VAL A 40 2.08 -28.44 -6.91
C VAL A 40 3.46 -28.17 -7.51
N ARG A 41 3.68 -27.03 -8.18
CA ARG A 41 5.01 -26.66 -8.73
C ARG A 41 6.09 -26.38 -7.68
N SER A 42 5.73 -26.31 -6.40
CA SER A 42 6.65 -25.94 -5.30
C SER A 42 6.64 -26.91 -4.12
N THR A 43 6.02 -28.10 -4.26
CA THR A 43 6.05 -29.16 -3.23
C THR A 43 7.18 -30.17 -3.50
N PRO A 44 7.74 -30.84 -2.47
CA PRO A 44 8.76 -31.88 -2.65
C PRO A 44 8.29 -32.99 -3.59
N PHE A 45 9.19 -33.47 -4.45
CA PHE A 45 8.92 -34.46 -5.51
C PHE A 45 8.25 -35.77 -5.02
N SER A 46 8.45 -36.14 -3.75
CA SER A 46 7.77 -37.28 -3.12
C SER A 46 6.25 -37.10 -3.04
N PHE A 47 5.76 -35.90 -2.75
CA PHE A 47 4.33 -35.56 -2.72
C PHE A 47 3.70 -35.57 -4.13
N TYR A 48 4.48 -35.19 -5.14
CA TYR A 48 4.10 -35.22 -6.56
C TYR A 48 3.91 -36.65 -7.09
N SER A 49 4.77 -37.58 -6.67
CA SER A 49 4.74 -38.97 -7.12
C SER A 49 3.45 -39.71 -6.73
N VAL A 50 2.92 -39.42 -5.54
CA VAL A 50 1.64 -39.95 -5.03
C VAL A 50 0.44 -39.42 -5.84
N PHE A 51 0.57 -38.22 -6.41
CA PHE A 51 -0.50 -37.53 -7.14
C PHE A 51 -0.59 -37.93 -8.62
N SER A 52 0.57 -38.21 -9.25
CA SER A 52 0.66 -38.51 -10.69
C SER A 52 0.11 -39.88 -11.13
N SER A 53 -0.08 -40.82 -10.20
CA SER A 53 -0.41 -42.22 -10.53
C SER A 53 -1.92 -42.50 -10.72
N THR A 54 -2.80 -41.51 -10.55
CA THR A 54 -4.23 -41.78 -10.29
C THR A 54 -5.23 -40.87 -11.02
N SER A 55 -4.88 -40.31 -12.19
CA SER A 55 -5.76 -39.43 -12.99
C SER A 55 -6.88 -40.18 -13.75
N GLY A 56 -7.57 -41.12 -13.10
CA GLY A 56 -8.65 -41.92 -13.69
C GLY A 56 -9.93 -41.87 -12.84
N GLY A 57 -10.99 -41.28 -13.40
CA GLY A 57 -12.43 -41.54 -13.27
C GLY A 57 -13.15 -41.92 -11.96
N GLU A 58 -12.50 -42.25 -10.83
CA GLU A 58 -13.15 -42.77 -9.62
C GLU A 58 -13.21 -41.78 -8.46
N GLU A 59 -14.28 -41.84 -7.66
CA GLU A 59 -14.50 -41.05 -6.44
C GLU A 59 -13.33 -41.20 -5.43
N PRO A 60 -12.92 -40.13 -4.71
CA PRO A 60 -11.66 -40.15 -4.00
C PRO A 60 -11.89 -40.79 -2.62
N SER A 61 -11.03 -41.72 -2.23
CA SER A 61 -11.06 -42.33 -0.89
C SER A 61 -10.97 -41.27 0.23
N GLU A 62 -11.47 -41.58 1.43
CA GLU A 62 -11.42 -40.66 2.59
C GLU A 62 -9.98 -40.21 2.92
N ALA A 63 -8.99 -41.09 2.73
CA ALA A 63 -7.57 -40.74 2.83
C ALA A 63 -7.13 -39.69 1.79
N ARG A 64 -7.66 -39.74 0.56
CA ARG A 64 -7.42 -38.72 -0.48
C ARG A 64 -8.10 -37.41 -0.13
N LYS A 65 -9.35 -37.42 0.34
CA LYS A 65 -10.06 -36.20 0.79
C LYS A 65 -9.31 -35.51 1.93
N LEU A 66 -8.76 -36.28 2.86
CA LEU A 66 -7.93 -35.78 3.97
C LEU A 66 -6.60 -35.22 3.46
N ALA A 67 -5.91 -35.90 2.54
CA ALA A 67 -4.67 -35.41 1.94
C ALA A 67 -4.87 -34.10 1.16
N PHE A 68 -5.98 -33.98 0.42
CA PHE A 68 -6.37 -32.74 -0.24
C PHE A 68 -6.58 -31.60 0.75
N ARG A 69 -7.29 -31.85 1.86
CA ARG A 69 -7.55 -30.82 2.89
C ARG A 69 -6.28 -30.41 3.63
N ILE A 70 -5.37 -31.35 3.93
CA ILE A 70 -4.03 -31.04 4.47
C ILE A 70 -3.23 -30.23 3.45
N ALA A 71 -3.27 -30.56 2.17
CA ALA A 71 -2.62 -29.79 1.11
C ALA A 71 -3.18 -28.37 0.98
N THR A 72 -4.49 -28.17 1.21
CA THR A 72 -5.10 -26.82 1.20
C THR A 72 -4.68 -25.99 2.41
N ILE A 73 -4.58 -26.60 3.61
CA ILE A 73 -3.98 -25.95 4.79
C ILE A 73 -2.53 -25.55 4.50
N LEU A 74 -1.76 -26.43 3.85
CA LEU A 74 -0.40 -26.17 3.41
C LEU A 74 -0.32 -25.25 2.19
N ALA A 75 -1.42 -24.92 1.52
CA ALA A 75 -1.48 -23.97 0.41
C ALA A 75 -1.74 -22.55 0.89
N ASP A 76 -2.19 -22.38 2.13
CA ASP A 76 -2.32 -21.08 2.76
C ASP A 76 -0.94 -20.39 2.85
N PRO A 77 -0.78 -19.19 2.26
CA PRO A 77 0.50 -18.49 2.24
C PRO A 77 1.05 -18.17 3.64
N ALA A 78 0.18 -17.87 4.61
CA ALA A 78 0.61 -17.56 5.97
C ALA A 78 1.09 -18.83 6.70
N MET A 79 0.38 -19.95 6.53
CA MET A 79 0.83 -21.26 7.03
C MET A 79 2.14 -21.70 6.39
N ARG A 80 2.31 -21.49 5.07
CA ARG A 80 3.57 -21.78 4.39
C ARG A 80 4.73 -20.96 4.95
N GLU A 81 4.53 -19.68 5.18
CA GLU A 81 5.59 -18.80 5.69
C GLU A 81 5.97 -19.14 7.14
N ILE A 82 4.98 -19.42 7.98
CA ILE A 82 5.19 -19.87 9.37
C ILE A 82 5.92 -21.22 9.41
N LEU A 83 5.54 -22.17 8.54
CA LEU A 83 6.16 -23.50 8.49
C LEU A 83 7.51 -23.51 7.77
N ALA A 84 7.72 -22.66 6.75
CA ALA A 84 8.99 -22.55 6.02
C ALA A 84 10.11 -21.93 6.87
N GLY A 85 9.77 -21.12 7.87
CA GLY A 85 10.73 -20.62 8.86
C GLY A 85 11.12 -21.64 9.94
N ARG A 86 10.52 -22.84 9.95
CA ARG A 86 10.67 -23.86 10.99
C ARG A 86 11.34 -25.12 10.44
N GLN A 87 12.23 -25.75 11.22
CA GLN A 87 12.95 -26.96 10.81
C GLN A 87 12.42 -28.19 11.57
N GLY A 88 12.06 -29.26 10.85
CA GLY A 88 11.69 -30.54 11.47
C GLY A 88 10.22 -30.65 11.92
N VAL A 89 9.29 -30.01 11.21
CA VAL A 89 7.84 -30.15 11.47
C VAL A 89 7.32 -31.51 10.97
N GLU A 90 6.77 -32.31 11.87
CA GLU A 90 6.07 -33.57 11.60
C GLU A 90 4.54 -33.35 11.51
N VAL A 91 3.85 -34.11 10.64
CA VAL A 91 2.39 -34.16 10.62
C VAL A 91 1.93 -35.51 11.14
N ARG A 92 1.16 -35.50 12.23
CA ARG A 92 0.55 -36.68 12.84
C ARG A 92 -0.94 -36.70 12.54
N VAL A 93 -1.43 -37.81 12.00
CA VAL A 93 -2.85 -37.99 11.71
C VAL A 93 -3.38 -39.13 12.57
N GLY A 94 -4.50 -38.91 13.26
CA GLY A 94 -5.12 -39.92 14.12
C GLY A 94 -6.64 -39.84 14.09
N GLU A 95 -7.30 -40.97 14.29
CA GLU A 95 -8.76 -41.07 14.37
C GLU A 95 -9.17 -41.45 15.80
N ARG A 96 -10.21 -40.81 16.34
CA ARG A 96 -10.79 -41.14 17.66
C ARG A 96 -12.30 -41.05 17.61
N ILE A 97 -12.96 -41.81 18.48
CA ILE A 97 -14.40 -41.70 18.72
C ILE A 97 -14.58 -40.87 19.99
N GLU A 98 -15.18 -39.69 19.87
CA GLU A 98 -15.48 -38.79 20.98
C GLU A 98 -16.99 -38.50 21.01
N ASN A 99 -17.64 -38.72 22.15
CA ASN A 99 -19.08 -38.51 22.33
C ASN A 99 -19.96 -39.20 21.25
N GLY A 100 -19.56 -40.42 20.84
CA GLY A 100 -20.27 -41.20 19.83
C GLY A 100 -20.10 -40.71 18.39
N LYS A 101 -19.22 -39.72 18.15
CA LYS A 101 -18.88 -39.21 16.81
C LYS A 101 -17.44 -39.54 16.45
N ARG A 102 -17.21 -39.93 15.21
CA ARG A 102 -15.88 -40.25 14.69
C ARG A 102 -15.16 -38.97 14.28
N ARG A 103 -13.98 -38.73 14.84
CA ARG A 103 -13.17 -37.53 14.61
C ARG A 103 -11.79 -37.89 14.09
N VAL A 104 -11.32 -37.17 13.08
CA VAL A 104 -9.97 -37.25 12.53
C VAL A 104 -9.19 -35.99 12.92
N TYR A 105 -7.99 -36.15 13.45
CA TYR A 105 -7.11 -35.07 13.87
C TYR A 105 -5.90 -35.02 12.96
N ALA A 106 -5.56 -33.83 12.46
CA ALA A 106 -4.28 -33.53 11.85
C ALA A 106 -3.50 -32.61 12.79
N THR A 107 -2.37 -33.09 13.30
CA THR A 107 -1.53 -32.38 14.27
C THR A 107 -0.13 -32.12 13.70
N PHE A 108 0.26 -30.86 13.59
CA PHE A 108 1.60 -30.43 13.23
C PHE A 108 2.45 -30.30 14.49
N VAL A 109 3.60 -30.97 14.54
CA VAL A 109 4.46 -31.07 15.72
C VAL A 109 5.89 -30.70 15.36
N GLU A 110 6.53 -29.83 16.14
CA GLU A 110 7.96 -29.49 16.01
C GLU A 110 8.65 -29.79 17.34
N ASN A 111 9.67 -30.67 17.32
CA ASN A 111 10.44 -31.04 18.52
C ASN A 111 9.56 -31.48 19.71
N GLY A 112 8.45 -32.18 19.44
CA GLY A 112 7.47 -32.63 20.44
C GLY A 112 6.46 -31.57 20.90
N ARG A 113 6.54 -30.33 20.42
CA ARG A 113 5.54 -29.26 20.67
C ARG A 113 4.48 -29.25 19.59
N GLU A 114 3.21 -29.21 20.00
CA GLU A 114 2.06 -29.14 19.10
C GLU A 114 1.88 -27.71 18.54
N LEU A 115 2.15 -27.54 17.25
CA LEU A 115 2.05 -26.25 16.56
C LEU A 115 0.61 -25.91 16.14
N LEU A 116 -0.09 -26.92 15.64
CA LEU A 116 -1.46 -26.81 15.16
C LEU A 116 -2.12 -28.18 15.24
N LYS A 117 -3.34 -28.25 15.75
CA LYS A 117 -4.19 -29.44 15.74
C LYS A 117 -5.55 -29.09 15.20
N ALA A 118 -5.94 -29.77 14.13
CA ALA A 118 -7.22 -29.58 13.46
C ALA A 118 -8.05 -30.88 13.54
N PRO A 119 -9.14 -30.93 14.32
CA PRO A 119 -10.14 -31.97 14.36
C PRO A 119 -11.18 -31.82 13.25
N TRP A 120 -11.62 -32.96 12.72
CA TRP A 120 -12.54 -33.10 11.60
C TRP A 120 -13.58 -34.16 11.93
N ASP A 121 -14.86 -33.88 11.69
CA ASP A 121 -15.97 -34.81 11.82
C ASP A 121 -16.00 -35.79 10.64
N ALA A 122 -15.59 -37.04 10.89
CA ALA A 122 -15.48 -38.08 9.88
C ALA A 122 -16.82 -38.69 9.47
N ASP A 123 -17.90 -38.40 10.19
CA ASP A 123 -19.25 -38.88 9.89
C ASP A 123 -20.05 -37.85 9.08
N ARG A 124 -19.57 -36.60 9.03
CA ARG A 124 -20.15 -35.50 8.23
C ARG A 124 -19.26 -35.06 7.07
N GLY A 125 -18.57 -36.01 6.44
CA GLY A 125 -17.75 -35.76 5.24
C GLY A 125 -16.46 -34.98 5.53
N LEU A 126 -15.84 -35.21 6.69
CA LEU A 126 -14.68 -34.48 7.20
C LEU A 126 -15.00 -32.97 7.26
N LYS A 127 -16.01 -32.57 8.03
CA LYS A 127 -16.24 -31.14 8.34
C LYS A 127 -15.33 -30.72 9.50
N PRO A 128 -14.55 -29.64 9.41
CA PRO A 128 -13.64 -29.26 10.48
C PRO A 128 -14.44 -28.74 11.66
N LEU A 129 -13.93 -29.00 12.86
CA LEU A 129 -14.62 -28.72 14.11
C LEU A 129 -14.01 -27.54 14.86
N SER A 130 -12.67 -27.41 14.97
CA SER A 130 -11.98 -26.29 15.66
C SER A 130 -10.46 -26.47 15.68
N ALA A 131 -9.63 -25.56 15.12
CA ALA A 131 -8.17 -25.73 15.28
C ALA A 131 -7.63 -25.10 16.58
N GLU A 132 -6.64 -25.74 17.17
CA GLU A 132 -5.96 -25.34 18.42
C GLU A 132 -4.44 -25.37 18.20
N GLY A 133 -3.66 -24.63 19.00
CA GLY A 133 -2.19 -24.66 18.95
C GLY A 133 -1.52 -23.28 18.94
N GLU A 134 -0.19 -23.27 18.94
CA GLU A 134 0.64 -22.05 18.99
C GLU A 134 0.31 -21.06 17.86
N VAL A 135 0.05 -21.59 16.65
CA VAL A 135 -0.32 -20.78 15.48
C VAL A 135 -1.66 -20.05 15.71
N VAL A 136 -2.61 -20.69 16.38
CA VAL A 136 -3.92 -20.10 16.71
C VAL A 136 -3.80 -18.97 17.73
N GLU A 137 -2.89 -19.09 18.70
CA GLU A 137 -2.62 -18.05 19.69
C GLU A 137 -1.91 -16.83 19.11
N LEU A 138 -0.96 -17.03 18.19
CA LEU A 138 -0.34 -15.94 17.40
C LEU A 138 -1.41 -15.11 16.69
N PHE A 139 -2.35 -15.82 16.09
CA PHE A 139 -3.43 -15.29 15.31
C PHE A 139 -4.47 -14.53 16.19
N LYS A 140 -4.89 -15.11 17.33
CA LYS A 140 -5.69 -14.40 18.34
C LYS A 140 -5.01 -13.11 18.82
N GLU A 141 -3.69 -13.13 18.96
CA GLU A 141 -2.92 -11.95 19.37
C GLU A 141 -2.96 -10.83 18.32
N VAL A 142 -2.83 -11.15 17.03
CA VAL A 142 -3.02 -10.17 15.94
C VAL A 142 -4.44 -9.60 15.97
N GLY A 143 -5.45 -10.44 16.22
CA GLY A 143 -6.84 -9.99 16.40
C GLY A 143 -7.01 -9.00 17.56
N LYS A 144 -6.38 -9.25 18.71
CA LYS A 144 -6.37 -8.31 19.86
C LYS A 144 -5.71 -6.98 19.51
N LEU A 145 -4.59 -7.00 18.78
CA LEU A 145 -3.92 -5.79 18.33
C LEU A 145 -4.81 -4.99 17.37
N ALA A 146 -5.45 -5.63 16.40
CA ALA A 146 -6.36 -4.93 15.48
C ALA A 146 -7.55 -4.30 16.24
N ALA A 147 -8.09 -5.00 17.24
CA ALA A 147 -9.18 -4.47 18.08
C ALA A 147 -8.72 -3.25 18.90
N ALA A 148 -7.53 -3.31 19.51
CA ALA A 148 -6.98 -2.20 20.27
C ALA A 148 -6.65 -0.98 19.41
N ALA A 149 -6.09 -1.19 18.21
CA ALA A 149 -5.78 -0.13 17.25
C ALA A 149 -7.04 0.66 16.87
N SER A 150 -8.15 -0.06 16.80
CA SER A 150 -9.44 0.46 16.37
C SER A 150 -10.16 1.30 17.43
N SER A 151 -10.00 0.92 18.71
CA SER A 151 -10.52 1.66 19.86
C SER A 151 -9.57 2.74 20.37
N GLY A 152 -8.35 2.82 19.81
CA GLY A 152 -7.30 3.72 20.31
C GLY A 152 -6.79 3.34 21.71
N SER A 153 -7.20 2.19 22.23
CA SER A 153 -6.72 1.65 23.50
C SER A 153 -5.29 1.15 23.35
N LYS A 154 -4.51 1.23 24.42
CA LYS A 154 -3.14 0.68 24.44
C LYS A 154 -3.23 -0.82 24.75
N PRO A 155 -2.87 -1.73 23.83
CA PRO A 155 -3.11 -3.15 24.04
C PRO A 155 -2.14 -3.76 25.06
N LEU A 156 -0.94 -3.20 25.22
CA LEU A 156 0.13 -3.71 26.09
C LEU A 156 1.04 -2.56 26.53
N GLU A 157 1.48 -2.54 27.80
CA GLU A 157 2.40 -1.52 28.34
C GLU A 157 3.74 -1.46 27.60
N GLU A 158 4.14 -2.59 26.99
CA GLU A 158 5.48 -2.82 26.47
C GLU A 158 5.68 -2.52 24.97
N LEU A 159 4.67 -1.95 24.31
CA LEU A 159 4.75 -1.53 22.90
C LEU A 159 5.33 -0.13 22.76
N ASP A 160 6.15 0.07 21.73
CA ASP A 160 6.65 1.39 21.34
C ASP A 160 5.48 2.34 21.07
N GLU A 161 5.42 3.42 21.86
CA GLU A 161 4.29 4.34 21.90
C GLU A 161 4.14 5.11 20.57
N ASP A 162 5.25 5.47 19.93
CA ASP A 162 5.26 6.21 18.67
C ASP A 162 4.77 5.33 17.51
N LYS A 163 5.22 4.06 17.44
CA LYS A 163 4.72 3.09 16.46
C LYS A 163 3.23 2.81 16.66
N TRP A 164 2.78 2.64 17.90
CA TRP A 164 1.37 2.39 18.19
C TRP A 164 0.49 3.59 17.83
N LYS A 165 0.90 4.80 18.22
CA LYS A 165 0.23 6.05 17.86
C LYS A 165 0.07 6.20 16.35
N ARG A 166 1.08 5.78 15.58
CA ARG A 166 1.02 5.76 14.12
C ARG A 166 -0.05 4.79 13.60
N VAL A 167 -0.17 3.60 14.17
CA VAL A 167 -1.25 2.67 13.81
C VAL A 167 -2.62 3.31 14.06
N VAL A 168 -2.84 3.90 15.23
CA VAL A 168 -4.09 4.58 15.58
C VAL A 168 -4.38 5.77 14.63
N GLU A 169 -3.36 6.55 14.28
CA GLU A 169 -3.51 7.66 13.33
C GLU A 169 -3.91 7.15 11.93
N THR A 170 -3.26 6.11 11.43
CA THR A 170 -3.61 5.51 10.14
C THR A 170 -5.03 4.96 10.13
N VAL A 171 -5.48 4.33 11.23
CA VAL A 171 -6.89 3.91 11.40
C VAL A 171 -7.85 5.10 11.27
N GLY A 172 -7.51 6.25 11.86
CA GLY A 172 -8.29 7.49 11.72
C GLY A 172 -8.42 7.94 10.26
N ARG A 173 -7.34 7.84 9.47
CA ARG A 173 -7.37 8.17 8.03
C ARG A 173 -8.22 7.20 7.22
N VAL A 174 -8.16 5.91 7.53
CA VAL A 174 -9.05 4.92 6.88
C VAL A 174 -10.50 5.26 7.23
N LYS A 175 -10.83 5.63 8.49
CA LYS A 175 -12.20 6.05 8.88
C LYS A 175 -12.69 7.21 8.01
N GLU A 176 -11.90 8.26 7.88
CA GLU A 176 -12.22 9.42 7.04
C GLU A 176 -12.35 9.07 5.54
N ALA A 177 -11.56 8.11 5.04
CA ALA A 177 -11.68 7.62 3.67
C ALA A 177 -13.00 6.89 3.44
N VAL A 178 -13.41 6.09 4.41
CA VAL A 178 -14.62 5.31 4.32
C VAL A 178 -15.88 6.15 4.51
N ASP A 179 -15.85 7.15 5.38
CA ASP A 179 -16.98 8.08 5.56
C ASP A 179 -17.33 8.78 4.24
N SER A 180 -16.32 9.06 3.39
CA SER A 180 -16.54 9.64 2.06
C SER A 180 -17.19 8.67 1.05
N ALA A 181 -17.23 7.37 1.35
CA ALA A 181 -17.83 6.32 0.53
C ALA A 181 -19.00 5.61 1.21
N VAL A 182 -19.44 6.10 2.39
CA VAL A 182 -20.31 5.35 3.31
C VAL A 182 -21.56 4.83 2.65
N LYS A 183 -22.23 5.68 1.87
CA LYS A 183 -23.49 5.37 1.19
C LYS A 183 -23.32 4.28 0.14
N ALA A 184 -22.28 4.35 -0.69
CA ALA A 184 -22.00 3.36 -1.72
C ALA A 184 -21.56 2.02 -1.12
N ILE A 185 -20.78 2.06 -0.04
CA ILE A 185 -20.39 0.86 0.72
C ILE A 185 -21.63 0.20 1.31
N THR A 186 -22.46 0.95 2.03
CA THR A 186 -23.70 0.42 2.64
C THR A 186 -24.55 -0.26 1.56
N ILE A 187 -24.82 0.39 0.44
CA ILE A 187 -25.61 -0.20 -0.64
C ILE A 187 -24.96 -1.46 -1.22
N GLY A 188 -23.64 -1.43 -1.49
CA GLY A 188 -22.90 -2.55 -2.09
C GLY A 188 -22.70 -3.74 -1.14
N ALA A 189 -22.77 -3.52 0.17
CA ALA A 189 -22.48 -4.54 1.19
C ALA A 189 -23.75 -5.18 1.79
N LEU A 190 -24.92 -4.54 1.66
CA LEU A 190 -26.17 -5.10 2.16
C LEU A 190 -26.62 -6.42 1.49
N PRO A 191 -26.40 -6.65 0.17
CA PRO A 191 -26.69 -7.95 -0.45
C PRO A 191 -25.84 -9.11 0.11
N THR A 192 -24.80 -8.81 0.90
CA THR A 192 -23.71 -9.72 1.25
C THR A 192 -23.67 -10.03 2.76
N ASP A 193 -24.83 -10.03 3.45
CA ASP A 193 -25.11 -10.28 4.88
C ASP A 193 -25.24 -9.08 5.83
N ALA A 194 -26.49 -8.78 6.15
CA ALA A 194 -26.92 -8.40 7.49
C ALA A 194 -28.08 -9.31 7.90
N VAL A 195 -27.85 -10.21 8.86
CA VAL A 195 -28.96 -10.85 9.60
C VAL A 195 -29.61 -9.75 10.42
N LEU A 196 -30.65 -9.12 9.91
CA LEU A 196 -31.47 -8.18 10.68
C LEU A 196 -32.89 -8.69 10.66
N TYR A 197 -33.27 -9.20 11.81
CA TYR A 197 -34.61 -9.65 12.12
C TYR A 197 -35.49 -8.45 12.44
N PRO A 198 -36.73 -8.39 11.94
CA PRO A 198 -37.73 -7.53 12.54
C PRO A 198 -37.95 -7.97 13.99
N GLY A 199 -37.58 -7.11 14.94
CA GLY A 199 -37.80 -7.34 16.36
C GLY A 199 -36.69 -8.06 17.13
N TYR A 200 -35.53 -8.34 16.52
CA TYR A 200 -34.33 -8.77 17.25
C TYR A 200 -33.12 -7.90 16.96
N GLU A 201 -32.55 -7.37 18.03
CA GLU A 201 -31.35 -6.53 18.03
C GLU A 201 -30.05 -7.35 17.99
N TYR A 202 -30.00 -8.53 17.35
CA TYR A 202 -28.79 -9.39 17.35
C TYR A 202 -28.39 -9.96 15.99
N VAL A 203 -27.09 -10.22 15.84
CA VAL A 203 -26.41 -10.79 14.66
C VAL A 203 -25.87 -12.18 15.01
N LEU A 204 -26.21 -13.18 14.19
CA LEU A 204 -25.72 -14.55 14.31
C LEU A 204 -24.35 -14.75 13.63
N GLY A 205 -23.51 -15.63 14.18
CA GLY A 205 -22.15 -15.91 13.70
C GLY A 205 -22.06 -16.72 12.40
N ASP A 206 -23.18 -17.02 11.74
CA ASP A 206 -23.26 -17.58 10.39
C ASP A 206 -23.52 -16.51 9.31
N SER A 207 -23.62 -15.24 9.71
CA SER A 207 -23.57 -14.09 8.81
C SER A 207 -22.16 -13.90 8.21
N SER A 208 -22.06 -13.35 6.99
CA SER A 208 -20.77 -13.12 6.33
C SER A 208 -19.82 -12.37 7.24
N TYR A 209 -18.52 -12.63 7.04
CA TYR A 209 -17.68 -11.57 6.48
C TYR A 209 -17.88 -10.20 7.14
N LEU A 210 -18.85 -9.54 6.56
CA LEU A 210 -19.20 -8.16 6.73
C LEU A 210 -20.04 -7.91 8.00
N SER A 211 -21.05 -8.72 8.29
CA SER A 211 -21.89 -8.56 9.50
C SER A 211 -21.10 -8.63 10.80
N GLN A 212 -20.19 -9.58 10.89
CA GLN A 212 -19.30 -9.75 12.04
C GLN A 212 -18.37 -8.53 12.18
N THR A 213 -17.87 -8.09 11.03
CA THR A 213 -16.97 -6.95 10.85
C THR A 213 -17.56 -5.61 11.27
N PHE A 214 -18.81 -5.33 10.91
CA PHE A 214 -19.52 -4.11 11.33
C PHE A 214 -19.87 -4.12 12.82
N THR A 215 -20.16 -5.31 13.37
CA THR A 215 -20.42 -5.50 14.80
C THR A 215 -19.16 -5.17 15.61
N TYR A 216 -17.98 -5.67 15.23
CA TYR A 216 -16.71 -5.33 15.90
C TYR A 216 -16.39 -3.82 15.89
N TRP A 217 -16.79 -3.10 14.84
CA TRP A 217 -16.60 -1.66 14.71
C TRP A 217 -17.47 -0.83 15.68
N ALA A 218 -18.74 -1.22 15.85
CA ALA A 218 -19.67 -0.59 16.77
C ALA A 218 -19.21 -0.67 18.24
N LEU A 219 -18.61 -1.80 18.63
CA LEU A 219 -18.12 -2.05 19.99
C LEU A 219 -16.85 -1.27 20.35
N ALA A 220 -15.98 -1.03 19.37
CA ALA A 220 -14.69 -0.37 19.58
C ALA A 220 -14.80 1.18 19.55
N GLY A 221 -15.88 1.74 19.00
CA GLY A 221 -16.08 3.18 18.83
C GLY A 221 -16.85 3.89 19.95
N GLY A 222 -17.45 3.15 20.89
CA GLY A 222 -18.28 3.74 21.95
C GLY A 222 -19.59 4.38 21.48
N GLU A 223 -19.94 4.23 20.20
CA GLU A 223 -21.20 4.74 19.61
C GLU A 223 -22.37 3.75 19.75
N ILE A 224 -22.11 2.55 20.26
CA ILE A 224 -23.03 1.42 20.52
C ILE A 224 -22.62 0.75 21.84
N SER A 225 -23.58 0.35 22.70
CA SER A 225 -23.32 -0.40 23.94
C SER A 225 -23.71 -1.88 23.82
N LEU A 226 -22.81 -2.78 24.23
CA LEU A 226 -23.08 -4.23 24.36
C LEU A 226 -23.72 -4.52 25.71
N ASP A 227 -24.90 -5.15 25.72
CA ASP A 227 -25.49 -5.67 26.96
C ASP A 227 -24.88 -7.03 27.37
N ARG A 228 -24.47 -7.89 26.41
CA ARG A 228 -23.79 -9.20 26.66
C ARG A 228 -23.25 -9.86 25.37
N VAL A 229 -22.09 -10.52 25.48
CA VAL A 229 -21.51 -11.42 24.45
C VAL A 229 -21.72 -12.86 24.92
N TYR A 230 -22.30 -13.71 24.06
CA TYR A 230 -22.43 -15.14 24.34
C TYR A 230 -21.45 -15.93 23.46
N PRO A 231 -20.48 -16.66 24.04
CA PRO A 231 -19.84 -17.74 23.30
C PRO A 231 -20.89 -18.82 23.03
N SER A 232 -21.00 -19.30 21.79
CA SER A 232 -21.73 -20.55 21.56
C SER A 232 -21.03 -21.70 22.28
N GLU A 233 -21.79 -22.70 22.71
CA GLU A 233 -21.25 -23.91 23.38
C GLU A 233 -20.23 -24.67 22.51
N GLU A 234 -20.15 -24.38 21.21
CA GLU A 234 -19.22 -24.97 20.24
C GLU A 234 -17.93 -24.14 20.04
N GLY A 235 -17.72 -23.06 20.79
CA GLY A 235 -16.42 -22.37 20.91
C GLY A 235 -15.88 -21.63 19.68
N LEU A 236 -16.56 -21.70 18.52
CA LEU A 236 -16.12 -21.07 17.27
C LEU A 236 -17.04 -19.96 16.74
N LYS A 237 -18.28 -19.87 17.22
CA LYS A 237 -19.26 -18.92 16.68
C LYS A 237 -19.70 -17.93 17.76
N PRO A 238 -19.41 -16.63 17.59
CA PRO A 238 -19.96 -15.64 18.49
C PRO A 238 -21.36 -15.18 18.04
N VAL A 239 -22.26 -14.96 19.00
CA VAL A 239 -23.59 -14.38 18.81
C VAL A 239 -23.62 -13.02 19.51
N TRP A 240 -24.11 -11.97 18.84
CA TRP A 240 -23.93 -10.58 19.29
C TRP A 240 -25.23 -9.79 19.31
N ARG A 241 -25.47 -8.97 20.35
CA ARG A 241 -26.56 -7.97 20.37
C ARG A 241 -26.01 -6.57 19.99
N VAL A 242 -26.61 -5.87 19.03
CA VAL A 242 -26.16 -4.61 18.42
C VAL A 242 -27.21 -3.51 18.61
N ASP A 243 -26.84 -2.37 19.21
CA ASP A 243 -27.76 -1.26 19.51
C ASP A 243 -27.17 0.13 19.16
N GLY A 244 -27.84 0.97 18.34
CA GLY A 244 -27.38 2.33 18.00
C GLY A 244 -27.51 2.75 16.51
N LYS A 245 -26.76 3.77 16.07
CA LYS A 245 -26.92 4.44 14.74
C LYS A 245 -26.74 3.55 13.50
N TYR A 246 -25.99 2.47 13.60
CA TYR A 246 -25.86 1.49 12.50
C TYR A 246 -27.15 0.71 12.33
N THR A 247 -27.74 0.23 13.43
CA THR A 247 -29.07 -0.39 13.45
C THR A 247 -30.09 0.58 12.85
N GLU A 248 -30.06 1.86 13.22
CA GLU A 248 -30.93 2.89 12.61
C GLU A 248 -30.73 3.03 11.09
N MET A 249 -29.49 3.04 10.60
CA MET A 249 -29.21 3.20 9.16
C MET A 249 -29.59 1.94 8.38
N VAL A 250 -29.33 0.75 8.91
CA VAL A 250 -29.73 -0.47 8.22
C VAL A 250 -31.24 -0.69 8.31
N ASP A 251 -31.87 -0.42 9.45
CA ASP A 251 -33.33 -0.41 9.58
C ASP A 251 -33.95 0.60 8.64
N LYS A 252 -33.33 1.77 8.46
CA LYS A 252 -33.75 2.74 7.45
C LYS A 252 -33.65 2.17 6.04
N VAL A 253 -32.53 1.58 5.64
CA VAL A 253 -32.39 1.01 4.28
C VAL A 253 -33.31 -0.19 4.07
N LEU A 254 -33.50 -1.05 5.08
CA LEU A 254 -34.42 -2.18 5.00
C LEU A 254 -35.88 -1.73 4.99
N SER A 255 -36.26 -0.73 5.80
CA SER A 255 -37.63 -0.19 5.78
C SER A 255 -37.93 0.57 4.49
N GLU A 256 -37.02 1.44 4.03
CA GLU A 256 -37.14 2.13 2.75
C GLU A 256 -37.08 1.14 1.58
N GLY A 257 -36.26 0.10 1.67
CA GLY A 257 -36.18 -0.98 0.69
C GLY A 257 -37.44 -1.83 0.66
N ARG A 258 -38.06 -2.12 1.81
CA ARG A 258 -39.36 -2.79 1.91
C ARG A 258 -40.43 -1.96 1.23
N VAL A 259 -40.50 -0.67 1.54
CA VAL A 259 -41.42 0.28 0.89
C VAL A 259 -41.16 0.34 -0.63
N ALA A 260 -39.90 0.38 -1.05
CA ALA A 260 -39.53 0.38 -2.46
C ALA A 260 -39.99 -0.91 -3.16
N LEU A 261 -39.74 -2.07 -2.56
CA LEU A 261 -40.13 -3.37 -3.13
C LEU A 261 -41.65 -3.58 -3.13
N GLU A 262 -42.35 -3.15 -2.09
CA GLU A 262 -43.82 -3.14 -2.02
C GLU A 262 -44.43 -2.23 -3.09
N ASN A 263 -43.84 -1.05 -3.32
CA ASN A 263 -44.25 -0.15 -4.41
C ASN A 263 -44.03 -0.78 -5.80
N LEU A 264 -42.90 -1.46 -6.01
CA LEU A 264 -42.65 -2.20 -7.26
C LEU A 264 -43.68 -3.32 -7.46
N LEU A 265 -44.00 -4.08 -6.41
CA LEU A 265 -45.01 -5.13 -6.43
C LEU A 265 -46.41 -4.57 -6.74
N ALA A 266 -46.79 -3.44 -6.13
CA ALA A 266 -48.08 -2.78 -6.36
C ALA A 266 -48.22 -2.29 -7.81
N ARG A 267 -47.16 -1.69 -8.37
CA ARG A 267 -47.11 -1.25 -9.78
C ARG A 267 -47.25 -2.43 -10.75
N ASN A 268 -46.65 -3.58 -10.42
CA ASN A 268 -46.79 -4.79 -11.25
C ASN A 268 -48.26 -5.29 -11.27
N LYS A 269 -48.95 -5.32 -10.12
CA LYS A 269 -50.37 -5.75 -10.04
C LYS A 269 -51.33 -4.84 -10.82
N GLN A 270 -51.06 -3.53 -10.89
CA GLN A 270 -51.87 -2.60 -11.68
C GLN A 270 -51.74 -2.81 -13.20
N SER A 271 -50.69 -3.48 -13.67
CA SER A 271 -50.48 -3.76 -15.09
C SER A 271 -51.25 -5.00 -15.60
N GLU A 272 -51.62 -5.93 -14.71
CA GLU A 272 -52.41 -7.14 -15.04
C GLU A 272 -53.93 -6.88 -15.11
N GLY A 273 -54.41 -5.83 -14.44
CA GLY A 273 -55.80 -5.37 -14.49
C GLY A 273 -56.02 -4.39 -15.63
N GLY A 274 -56.33 -4.89 -16.83
CA GLY A 274 -56.62 -4.06 -17.99
C GLY A 274 -57.71 -3.01 -17.74
N VAL A 275 -57.31 -1.79 -17.39
CA VAL A 275 -58.16 -0.61 -17.45
C VAL A 275 -57.51 0.39 -18.37
N ASP A 276 -58.14 0.56 -19.53
CA ASP A 276 -57.86 1.58 -20.51
C ASP A 276 -58.45 2.90 -20.00
N LEU A 277 -57.65 3.69 -19.29
CA LEU A 277 -57.98 5.06 -18.95
C LEU A 277 -57.10 5.98 -19.79
N LYS A 278 -57.74 6.65 -20.75
CA LYS A 278 -57.20 7.79 -21.47
C LYS A 278 -56.68 8.82 -20.48
N THR A 279 -55.37 8.97 -20.35
CA THR A 279 -54.78 10.14 -19.68
C THR A 279 -53.49 10.59 -20.34
N THR A 280 -53.30 11.90 -20.18
CA THR A 280 -52.31 12.85 -20.69
C THR A 280 -50.82 12.43 -20.59
N PRO A 281 -49.90 13.13 -21.30
CA PRO A 281 -48.50 12.74 -21.51
C PRO A 281 -47.58 12.69 -20.26
N ALA A 282 -48.09 12.79 -19.04
CA ALA A 282 -47.28 12.83 -17.81
C ALA A 282 -47.21 11.50 -17.05
N ASP A 283 -48.08 10.52 -17.35
CA ASP A 283 -48.13 9.24 -16.66
C ASP A 283 -47.53 8.11 -17.51
N VAL A 284 -46.20 8.04 -17.58
CA VAL A 284 -45.50 6.92 -18.22
C VAL A 284 -45.69 5.65 -17.36
N LYS A 285 -46.46 4.69 -17.87
CA LYS A 285 -46.59 3.33 -17.31
C LYS A 285 -45.20 2.67 -17.22
N ILE A 286 -44.68 2.48 -16.00
CA ILE A 286 -43.46 1.71 -15.75
C ILE A 286 -43.86 0.25 -15.51
N ASN A 287 -43.68 -0.60 -16.53
CA ASN A 287 -43.82 -2.05 -16.39
C ASN A 287 -42.50 -2.62 -15.84
N VAL A 288 -42.51 -3.31 -14.69
CA VAL A 288 -41.28 -3.90 -14.11
C VAL A 288 -41.03 -5.28 -14.74
N ASP A 289 -40.62 -5.26 -16.01
CA ASP A 289 -40.35 -6.46 -16.79
C ASP A 289 -38.90 -6.96 -16.57
N LEU A 290 -38.75 -7.94 -15.68
CA LEU A 290 -37.47 -8.61 -15.43
C LEU A 290 -36.96 -9.36 -16.66
N LYS A 291 -37.83 -9.86 -17.55
CA LYS A 291 -37.40 -10.59 -18.76
C LYS A 291 -36.68 -9.67 -19.72
N ALA A 292 -37.12 -8.41 -19.82
CA ALA A 292 -36.45 -7.43 -20.66
C ALA A 292 -35.01 -7.15 -20.21
N ALA A 293 -34.65 -7.41 -18.94
CA ALA A 293 -33.27 -7.30 -18.47
C ALA A 293 -32.36 -8.46 -18.92
N LEU A 294 -32.93 -9.57 -19.41
CA LEU A 294 -32.20 -10.73 -19.95
C LEU A 294 -31.83 -10.55 -21.43
N ALA A 295 -32.44 -9.56 -22.09
CA ALA A 295 -32.18 -9.25 -23.49
C ALA A 295 -30.71 -8.88 -23.70
N ASP A 296 -30.11 -9.39 -24.77
CA ASP A 296 -28.73 -9.08 -25.19
C ASP A 296 -27.61 -9.45 -24.20
N ILE A 297 -27.90 -10.27 -23.18
CA ILE A 297 -26.90 -10.85 -22.28
C ILE A 297 -26.49 -12.24 -22.79
N LYS A 298 -25.18 -12.52 -22.87
CA LYS A 298 -24.67 -13.83 -23.29
C LYS A 298 -24.82 -14.86 -22.17
N MET A 299 -25.53 -15.95 -22.46
CA MET A 299 -25.72 -17.11 -21.58
C MET A 299 -26.12 -18.32 -22.42
N ASN A 300 -26.01 -19.54 -21.89
CA ASN A 300 -26.48 -20.74 -22.59
C ASN A 300 -28.02 -20.81 -22.59
N ASP A 301 -28.59 -21.57 -23.53
CA ASP A 301 -30.05 -21.63 -23.72
C ASP A 301 -30.80 -22.20 -22.52
N GLU A 302 -30.18 -23.15 -21.81
CA GLU A 302 -30.75 -23.73 -20.60
C GLU A 302 -30.87 -22.70 -19.47
N LEU A 303 -29.81 -21.92 -19.22
CA LEU A 303 -29.82 -20.85 -18.23
C LEU A 303 -30.77 -19.72 -18.64
N ARG A 304 -30.82 -19.39 -19.94
CA ARG A 304 -31.77 -18.39 -20.45
C ARG A 304 -33.20 -18.77 -20.13
N LYS A 305 -33.61 -20.00 -20.47
CA LYS A 305 -34.95 -20.51 -20.17
C LYS A 305 -35.25 -20.52 -18.67
N ALA A 306 -34.27 -20.90 -17.84
CA ALA A 306 -34.41 -20.91 -16.39
C ALA A 306 -34.61 -19.48 -15.83
N LEU A 307 -33.81 -18.50 -16.28
CA LEU A 307 -33.96 -17.10 -15.87
C LEU A 307 -35.25 -16.46 -16.38
N GLU A 308 -35.69 -16.76 -17.59
CA GLU A 308 -36.97 -16.28 -18.14
C GLU A 308 -38.16 -16.85 -17.35
N ALA A 309 -38.11 -18.12 -16.98
CA ALA A 309 -39.11 -18.75 -16.13
C ALA A 309 -39.12 -18.09 -14.74
N ALA A 310 -37.95 -17.96 -14.11
CA ALA A 310 -37.79 -17.31 -12.81
C ALA A 310 -38.27 -15.86 -12.82
N ALA A 311 -37.99 -15.09 -13.87
CA ALA A 311 -38.47 -13.73 -14.06
C ALA A 311 -40.01 -13.68 -14.17
N GLY A 312 -40.64 -14.67 -14.80
CA GLY A 312 -42.09 -14.77 -14.93
C GLY A 312 -42.81 -15.10 -13.62
N GLU A 313 -42.20 -15.92 -12.76
CA GLU A 313 -42.77 -16.25 -11.44
C GLU A 313 -42.33 -15.30 -10.32
N PHE A 314 -41.33 -14.45 -10.56
CA PHE A 314 -40.67 -13.63 -9.55
C PHE A 314 -41.63 -12.87 -8.63
N TRP A 315 -42.54 -12.07 -9.20
CA TRP A 315 -43.44 -11.25 -8.40
C TRP A 315 -44.47 -12.07 -7.61
N SER A 316 -44.90 -13.21 -8.14
CA SER A 316 -45.75 -14.16 -7.41
C SER A 316 -45.01 -14.74 -6.20
N ARG A 317 -43.73 -15.11 -6.37
CA ARG A 317 -42.87 -15.59 -5.28
C ARG A 317 -42.60 -14.51 -4.23
N VAL A 318 -42.34 -13.26 -4.63
CA VAL A 318 -42.18 -12.11 -3.71
C VAL A 318 -43.47 -11.86 -2.93
N ASN A 319 -44.63 -11.94 -3.57
CA ASN A 319 -45.92 -11.82 -2.88
C ASN A 319 -46.14 -12.94 -1.86
N GLY A 320 -45.78 -14.18 -2.21
CA GLY A 320 -45.78 -15.33 -1.31
C GLY A 320 -44.80 -15.14 -0.13
N LEU A 321 -43.59 -14.65 -0.40
CA LEU A 321 -42.58 -14.32 0.60
C LEU A 321 -43.12 -13.29 1.61
N PHE A 322 -43.69 -12.18 1.15
CA PHE A 322 -44.25 -11.15 2.04
C PHE A 322 -45.47 -11.61 2.80
N SER A 323 -46.34 -12.43 2.19
CA SER A 323 -47.49 -13.00 2.90
C SER A 323 -47.05 -13.96 4.01
N ARG A 324 -46.08 -14.84 3.72
CA ARG A 324 -45.53 -15.76 4.72
C ARG A 324 -44.80 -14.99 5.82
N TRP A 325 -44.02 -13.98 5.46
CA TRP A 325 -43.34 -13.11 6.41
C TRP A 325 -44.32 -12.44 7.37
N LYS A 326 -45.36 -11.78 6.83
CA LYS A 326 -46.38 -11.10 7.63
C LYS A 326 -47.13 -12.07 8.54
N GLN A 327 -47.44 -13.27 8.04
CA GLN A 327 -48.06 -14.32 8.86
C GLN A 327 -47.15 -14.71 10.03
N LEU A 328 -45.86 -14.96 9.77
CA LEU A 328 -44.89 -15.32 10.82
C LEU A 328 -44.65 -14.18 11.82
N GLU A 329 -44.66 -12.92 11.36
CA GLU A 329 -44.60 -11.74 12.25
C GLU A 329 -45.78 -11.70 13.24
N GLU A 330 -47.00 -12.04 12.80
CA GLU A 330 -48.16 -12.15 13.70
C GLU A 330 -48.07 -13.38 14.61
N GLU A 331 -47.70 -14.55 14.08
CA GLU A 331 -47.52 -15.77 14.89
C GLU A 331 -46.44 -15.59 15.97
N ALA A 332 -45.38 -14.83 15.69
CA ALA A 332 -44.31 -14.53 16.64
C ALA A 332 -44.75 -13.61 17.79
N LYS A 333 -45.82 -12.82 17.61
CA LYS A 333 -46.43 -12.01 18.67
C LYS A 333 -47.33 -12.84 19.59
N GLU A 334 -47.96 -13.87 19.04
CA GLU A 334 -48.92 -14.73 19.77
C GLU A 334 -48.23 -15.87 20.55
N LYS A 335 -47.19 -16.49 19.97
CA LYS A 335 -46.50 -17.65 20.54
C LYS A 335 -45.47 -17.27 21.62
N LYS A 336 -45.19 -18.19 22.55
CA LYS A 336 -44.21 -18.03 23.65
C LYS A 336 -43.29 -19.26 23.75
N GLY A 337 -42.12 -19.10 24.39
CA GLY A 337 -41.16 -20.19 24.61
C GLY A 337 -40.61 -20.79 23.31
N GLU A 338 -40.39 -22.11 23.29
CA GLU A 338 -39.82 -22.85 22.14
C GLU A 338 -40.64 -22.69 20.84
N GLU A 339 -41.96 -22.51 20.93
CA GLU A 339 -42.80 -22.31 19.75
C GLU A 339 -42.55 -20.96 19.08
N ARG A 340 -42.30 -19.92 19.89
CA ARG A 340 -41.90 -18.60 19.38
C ARG A 340 -40.55 -18.71 18.68
N GLU A 341 -39.59 -19.40 19.30
CA GLU A 341 -38.25 -19.60 18.76
C GLU A 341 -38.26 -20.34 17.42
N LYS A 342 -39.14 -21.35 17.25
CA LYS A 342 -39.36 -22.01 15.96
C LYS A 342 -39.87 -21.04 14.88
N VAL A 343 -40.83 -20.18 15.20
CA VAL A 343 -41.35 -19.17 14.26
C VAL A 343 -40.27 -18.16 13.88
N ILE A 344 -39.44 -17.74 14.85
CA ILE A 344 -38.34 -16.80 14.61
C ILE A 344 -37.27 -17.40 13.71
N ASN A 345 -36.91 -18.66 13.93
CA ASN A 345 -36.01 -19.40 13.05
C ASN A 345 -36.57 -19.53 11.62
N GLU A 346 -37.90 -19.55 11.47
CA GLU A 346 -38.53 -19.54 10.16
C GLU A 346 -38.50 -18.17 9.50
N ILE A 347 -38.70 -17.08 10.26
CA ILE A 347 -38.47 -15.69 9.79
C ILE A 347 -37.02 -15.52 9.35
N ASP A 348 -36.05 -16.10 10.06
CA ASP A 348 -34.63 -16.07 9.69
C ASP A 348 -34.35 -16.61 8.29
N ARG A 349 -34.92 -17.79 8.02
CA ARG A 349 -34.79 -18.46 6.73
C ARG A 349 -35.31 -17.57 5.60
N LEU A 350 -36.43 -16.88 5.84
CA LEU A 350 -36.95 -15.91 4.88
C LEU A 350 -36.03 -14.68 4.73
N GLY A 351 -35.34 -14.27 5.79
CA GLY A 351 -34.50 -13.08 5.84
C GLY A 351 -33.39 -13.10 4.79
N LYS A 352 -32.91 -14.29 4.43
CA LYS A 352 -31.86 -14.50 3.41
C LYS A 352 -32.26 -13.99 2.02
N TYR A 353 -33.55 -14.07 1.66
CA TYR A 353 -34.07 -13.52 0.41
C TYR A 353 -34.16 -11.99 0.46
N ILE A 354 -34.68 -11.47 1.57
CA ILE A 354 -34.91 -10.05 1.80
C ILE A 354 -33.59 -9.26 1.85
N ARG A 355 -32.50 -9.87 2.34
CA ARG A 355 -31.14 -9.31 2.34
C ARG A 355 -30.64 -8.93 0.95
N VAL A 356 -31.05 -9.66 -0.10
CA VAL A 356 -30.66 -9.34 -1.48
C VAL A 356 -31.67 -8.39 -2.11
N LEU A 357 -32.97 -8.62 -1.90
CA LEU A 357 -34.02 -7.90 -2.61
C LEU A 357 -34.20 -6.45 -2.15
N LEU A 358 -34.23 -6.19 -0.84
CA LEU A 358 -34.54 -4.84 -0.33
C LEU A 358 -33.45 -3.81 -0.65
N PRO A 359 -32.15 -4.10 -0.48
CA PRO A 359 -31.11 -3.12 -0.75
C PRO A 359 -31.02 -2.75 -2.23
N LEU A 360 -31.21 -3.74 -3.11
CA LEU A 360 -31.27 -3.51 -4.55
C LEU A 360 -32.48 -2.67 -4.94
N ALA A 361 -33.66 -2.96 -4.37
CA ALA A 361 -34.86 -2.15 -4.58
C ALA A 361 -34.67 -0.70 -4.08
N HIS A 362 -34.06 -0.53 -2.91
CA HIS A 362 -33.70 0.78 -2.37
C HIS A 362 -32.72 1.52 -3.29
N ALA A 363 -31.65 0.88 -3.75
CA ALA A 363 -30.65 1.47 -4.64
C ALA A 363 -31.27 1.96 -5.95
N VAL A 364 -32.12 1.14 -6.57
CA VAL A 364 -32.83 1.49 -7.80
C VAL A 364 -33.78 2.67 -7.57
N GLU A 365 -34.57 2.66 -6.49
CA GLU A 365 -35.50 3.75 -6.21
C GLU A 365 -34.77 5.06 -5.84
N ALA A 366 -33.68 4.97 -5.09
CA ALA A 366 -32.81 6.11 -4.78
C ALA A 366 -32.21 6.70 -6.07
N HIS A 367 -31.77 5.84 -7.01
CA HIS A 367 -31.26 6.27 -8.30
C HIS A 367 -32.34 6.98 -9.15
N ARG A 368 -33.53 6.38 -9.25
CA ARG A 368 -34.67 6.95 -9.99
C ARG A 368 -35.12 8.31 -9.44
N ARG A 369 -35.03 8.52 -8.13
CA ARG A 369 -35.37 9.80 -7.48
C ARG A 369 -34.24 10.84 -7.56
N GLY A 370 -33.12 10.53 -8.21
CA GLY A 370 -31.93 11.39 -8.26
C GLY A 370 -31.15 11.45 -6.93
N GLY A 371 -31.53 10.62 -5.97
CA GLY A 371 -30.86 10.50 -4.66
C GLY A 371 -29.61 9.64 -4.68
N LEU A 372 -29.34 8.90 -5.76
CA LEU A 372 -28.11 8.13 -5.99
C LEU A 372 -27.60 8.45 -7.41
N SER A 373 -26.42 9.07 -7.54
CA SER A 373 -25.87 9.38 -8.86
C SER A 373 -25.45 8.11 -9.61
N ARG A 374 -25.23 8.19 -10.92
CA ARG A 374 -24.73 7.05 -11.71
C ARG A 374 -23.35 6.59 -11.22
N GLU A 375 -22.52 7.53 -10.77
CA GLU A 375 -21.18 7.28 -10.23
C GLU A 375 -21.24 6.62 -8.86
N GLU A 376 -22.14 7.06 -7.97
CA GLU A 376 -22.38 6.40 -6.68
C GLU A 376 -22.96 4.99 -6.86
N ALA A 377 -23.81 4.79 -7.86
CA ALA A 377 -24.33 3.47 -8.24
C ALA A 377 -23.23 2.55 -8.79
N ALA A 378 -22.35 3.07 -9.66
CA ALA A 378 -21.18 2.34 -10.14
C ALA A 378 -20.30 1.91 -8.97
N LEU A 379 -20.04 2.83 -8.04
CA LEU A 379 -19.25 2.56 -6.84
C LEU A 379 -19.89 1.48 -5.96
N ALA A 380 -21.22 1.48 -5.80
CA ALA A 380 -21.94 0.44 -5.08
C ALA A 380 -21.81 -0.94 -5.74
N VAL A 381 -21.89 -1.02 -7.08
CA VAL A 381 -21.64 -2.26 -7.84
C VAL A 381 -20.20 -2.73 -7.65
N ILE A 382 -19.22 -1.81 -7.69
CA ILE A 382 -17.82 -2.13 -7.39
C ILE A 382 -17.68 -2.69 -5.97
N PHE A 383 -18.33 -2.10 -4.97
CA PHE A 383 -18.28 -2.64 -3.60
C PHE A 383 -18.90 -4.04 -3.51
N ALA A 384 -20.03 -4.31 -4.18
CA ALA A 384 -20.58 -5.66 -4.25
C ALA A 384 -19.58 -6.67 -4.85
N VAL A 385 -18.80 -6.27 -5.86
CA VAL A 385 -17.71 -7.08 -6.44
C VAL A 385 -16.53 -7.25 -5.46
N LEU A 386 -16.16 -6.19 -4.74
CA LEU A 386 -15.08 -6.28 -3.75
C LEU A 386 -15.41 -7.30 -2.66
N TYR A 387 -16.67 -7.39 -2.25
CA TYR A 387 -17.16 -8.38 -1.29
C TYR A 387 -17.26 -9.78 -1.92
N ASP A 388 -18.22 -10.01 -2.81
CA ASP A 388 -18.58 -11.36 -3.26
C ASP A 388 -18.08 -11.68 -4.68
N GLY A 389 -17.47 -10.71 -5.36
CA GLY A 389 -16.99 -10.87 -6.72
C GLY A 389 -15.57 -11.42 -6.87
N THR A 390 -15.15 -11.55 -8.13
CA THR A 390 -13.76 -11.83 -8.53
C THR A 390 -13.33 -10.78 -9.54
N VAL A 391 -12.10 -10.31 -9.41
CA VAL A 391 -11.50 -9.31 -10.32
C VAL A 391 -10.34 -10.00 -11.04
N LEU A 392 -10.44 -10.06 -12.37
CA LEU A 392 -9.40 -10.56 -13.27
C LEU A 392 -9.02 -9.44 -14.22
N ARG A 393 -7.79 -9.40 -14.71
CA ARG A 393 -7.20 -8.31 -15.51
C ARG A 393 -8.11 -7.66 -16.58
N ASP A 394 -9.01 -8.41 -17.21
CA ASP A 394 -9.94 -7.94 -18.25
C ASP A 394 -11.42 -8.26 -17.98
N GLU A 395 -11.76 -8.70 -16.77
CA GLU A 395 -13.10 -9.18 -16.42
C GLU A 395 -13.40 -8.97 -14.93
N ILE A 396 -14.55 -8.35 -14.66
CA ILE A 396 -15.12 -8.28 -13.32
C ILE A 396 -16.28 -9.26 -13.23
N ARG A 397 -16.33 -10.06 -12.17
CA ARG A 397 -17.36 -11.05 -11.91
C ARG A 397 -18.05 -10.75 -10.60
N LEU A 398 -19.36 -10.59 -10.61
CA LEU A 398 -20.20 -10.54 -9.42
C LEU A 398 -20.81 -11.92 -9.19
N ALA A 399 -20.58 -12.50 -8.02
CA ALA A 399 -21.27 -13.71 -7.59
C ALA A 399 -22.67 -13.35 -7.07
N VAL A 400 -23.69 -14.08 -7.52
CA VAL A 400 -25.05 -13.97 -6.99
C VAL A 400 -25.29 -15.14 -6.04
N GLY A 401 -25.14 -14.86 -4.75
CA GLY A 401 -25.46 -15.80 -3.68
C GLY A 401 -26.94 -16.22 -3.69
N GLY A 402 -27.24 -17.31 -3.00
CA GLY A 402 -28.60 -17.85 -2.91
C GLY A 402 -28.74 -18.87 -1.77
N PRO A 403 -29.89 -19.57 -1.68
CA PRO A 403 -30.23 -20.39 -0.52
C PRO A 403 -29.60 -21.78 -0.61
N GLU A 404 -28.26 -21.86 -0.66
CA GLU A 404 -27.46 -23.07 -0.95
C GLU A 404 -27.66 -24.25 0.04
N HIS A 405 -28.52 -24.09 1.05
CA HIS A 405 -28.83 -25.08 2.09
C HIS A 405 -30.34 -25.30 2.33
N GLU A 406 -31.22 -24.77 1.48
CA GLU A 406 -32.67 -25.03 1.57
C GLU A 406 -33.09 -26.13 0.60
N GLU A 407 -33.73 -27.19 1.12
CA GLU A 407 -34.25 -28.28 0.28
C GLU A 407 -35.37 -27.81 -0.67
N LYS A 408 -36.14 -26.79 -0.27
CA LYS A 408 -37.26 -26.22 -1.03
C LYS A 408 -37.27 -24.70 -0.90
N PRO A 409 -36.37 -24.00 -1.60
CA PRO A 409 -36.26 -22.56 -1.46
C PRO A 409 -37.49 -21.83 -2.02
N LEU A 410 -37.93 -20.78 -1.32
CA LEU A 410 -39.00 -19.90 -1.79
C LEU A 410 -38.60 -19.13 -3.06
N MET A 411 -37.32 -18.77 -3.17
CA MET A 411 -36.73 -18.16 -4.35
C MET A 411 -35.41 -18.84 -4.68
N THR A 412 -35.15 -19.14 -5.95
CA THR A 412 -33.92 -19.81 -6.38
C THR A 412 -32.82 -18.80 -6.76
N HIS A 413 -31.59 -19.27 -7.01
CA HIS A 413 -30.54 -18.45 -7.61
C HIS A 413 -30.97 -17.78 -8.91
N ASP A 414 -31.81 -18.43 -9.72
CA ASP A 414 -32.35 -17.86 -10.95
C ASP A 414 -33.17 -16.60 -10.68
N HIS A 415 -34.01 -16.61 -9.63
CA HIS A 415 -34.83 -15.47 -9.24
C HIS A 415 -33.99 -14.27 -8.80
N LEU A 416 -33.00 -14.52 -7.94
CA LEU A 416 -32.09 -13.50 -7.45
C LEU A 416 -31.22 -12.94 -8.57
N THR A 417 -30.78 -13.79 -9.50
CA THR A 417 -30.00 -13.38 -10.68
C THR A 417 -30.83 -12.51 -11.60
N ALA A 418 -32.07 -12.90 -11.91
CA ALA A 418 -32.97 -12.09 -12.74
C ALA A 418 -33.22 -10.71 -12.12
N PHE A 419 -33.38 -10.64 -10.79
CA PHE A 419 -33.55 -9.37 -10.09
C PHE A 419 -32.29 -8.50 -10.09
N TRP A 420 -31.09 -9.09 -9.91
CA TRP A 420 -29.82 -8.39 -10.04
C TRP A 420 -29.63 -7.80 -11.45
N LEU A 421 -29.94 -8.57 -12.50
CA LEU A 421 -29.83 -8.10 -13.88
C LEU A 421 -30.78 -6.94 -14.16
N TRP A 422 -32.00 -7.01 -13.64
CA TRP A 422 -32.94 -5.89 -13.68
C TRP A 422 -32.39 -4.68 -12.93
N ALA A 423 -31.92 -4.84 -11.69
CA ALA A 423 -31.38 -3.75 -10.89
C ALA A 423 -30.18 -3.08 -11.56
N LEU A 424 -29.24 -3.86 -12.12
CA LEU A 424 -28.10 -3.32 -12.88
C LEU A 424 -28.56 -2.48 -14.06
N ARG A 425 -29.55 -2.97 -14.83
CA ARG A 425 -30.12 -2.23 -15.96
C ARG A 425 -30.73 -0.89 -15.53
N GLU A 426 -31.48 -0.89 -14.43
CA GLU A 426 -32.10 0.33 -13.88
C GLU A 426 -31.06 1.33 -13.35
N LEU A 427 -29.93 0.84 -12.85
CA LEU A 427 -28.78 1.66 -12.44
C LEU A 427 -27.93 2.14 -13.63
N GLY A 428 -28.30 1.77 -14.86
CA GLY A 428 -27.60 2.17 -16.09
C GLY A 428 -26.38 1.32 -16.43
N PHE A 429 -26.32 0.08 -15.92
CA PHE A 429 -25.25 -0.87 -16.18
C PHE A 429 -25.78 -2.12 -16.88
N LYS A 430 -25.01 -2.61 -17.85
CA LYS A 430 -25.34 -3.83 -18.57
C LYS A 430 -24.16 -4.80 -18.45
N PRO A 431 -24.34 -6.00 -17.86
CA PRO A 431 -23.31 -7.02 -17.90
C PRO A 431 -23.26 -7.70 -19.26
N ASN A 432 -22.09 -8.23 -19.63
CA ASN A 432 -21.89 -8.86 -20.93
C ASN A 432 -22.36 -10.32 -20.96
N ALA A 433 -22.29 -11.01 -19.81
CA ALA A 433 -22.61 -12.43 -19.73
C ALA A 433 -23.09 -12.84 -18.34
N VAL A 434 -23.85 -13.94 -18.30
CA VAL A 434 -24.19 -14.67 -17.08
C VAL A 434 -23.75 -16.11 -17.25
N ARG A 435 -23.04 -16.64 -16.25
CA ARG A 435 -22.53 -18.00 -16.24
C ARG A 435 -23.14 -18.77 -15.08
N LYS A 436 -23.60 -19.99 -15.35
CA LYS A 436 -24.07 -20.93 -14.34
C LYS A 436 -22.86 -21.62 -13.69
N GLY A 437 -22.68 -21.45 -12.38
CA GLY A 437 -21.75 -22.23 -11.56
C GLY A 437 -22.44 -23.42 -10.90
N SER A 438 -21.67 -24.28 -10.24
CA SER A 438 -22.16 -25.48 -9.53
C SER A 438 -22.98 -25.18 -8.27
N GLY A 439 -22.99 -23.93 -7.82
CA GLY A 439 -23.78 -23.44 -6.67
C GLY A 439 -24.09 -21.94 -6.71
N VAL A 440 -23.48 -21.16 -7.61
CA VAL A 440 -23.61 -19.70 -7.67
C VAL A 440 -23.68 -19.25 -9.13
N HIS A 441 -24.54 -18.29 -9.46
CA HIS A 441 -24.50 -17.64 -10.77
C HIS A 441 -23.52 -16.48 -10.77
N THR A 442 -22.80 -16.31 -11.87
CA THR A 442 -21.83 -15.25 -12.02
C THR A 442 -22.27 -14.27 -13.10
N ILE A 443 -22.47 -13.01 -12.71
CA ILE A 443 -22.68 -11.90 -13.63
C ILE A 443 -21.30 -11.34 -13.99
N ALA A 444 -20.97 -11.29 -15.27
CA ALA A 444 -19.68 -10.82 -15.75
C ALA A 444 -19.79 -9.48 -16.48
N PHE A 445 -18.78 -8.63 -16.28
CA PHE A 445 -18.50 -7.43 -17.05
C PHE A 445 -17.16 -7.62 -17.76
N LYS A 446 -17.15 -7.48 -19.08
CA LYS A 446 -15.98 -7.63 -19.95
C LYS A 446 -16.16 -6.75 -21.18
N GLY A 447 -15.06 -6.34 -21.82
CA GLY A 447 -15.11 -5.56 -23.06
C GLY A 447 -15.79 -4.21 -22.87
N ASP A 448 -16.71 -3.86 -23.76
CA ASP A 448 -17.38 -2.57 -23.78
C ASP A 448 -18.26 -2.35 -22.54
N GLU A 449 -18.92 -3.41 -22.05
CA GLU A 449 -19.70 -3.35 -20.81
C GLU A 449 -18.84 -3.04 -19.58
N LEU A 450 -17.62 -3.59 -19.52
CA LEU A 450 -16.66 -3.24 -18.46
C LEU A 450 -16.17 -1.79 -18.62
N ASN A 451 -15.90 -1.35 -19.85
CA ASN A 451 -15.49 0.02 -20.12
C ASN A 451 -16.55 1.04 -19.69
N GLU A 452 -17.84 0.77 -19.92
CA GLU A 452 -18.92 1.65 -19.44
C GLU A 452 -19.02 1.70 -17.91
N LEU A 453 -18.80 0.57 -17.22
CA LEU A 453 -18.71 0.56 -15.76
C LEU A 453 -17.51 1.39 -15.27
N LEU A 454 -16.32 1.18 -15.83
CA LEU A 454 -15.10 1.91 -15.47
C LEU A 454 -15.20 3.42 -15.79
N LYS A 455 -15.89 3.77 -16.88
CA LYS A 455 -16.24 5.16 -17.22
C LYS A 455 -17.05 5.82 -16.12
N ALA A 456 -18.07 5.13 -15.61
CA ALA A 456 -18.90 5.63 -14.51
C ALA A 456 -18.16 5.67 -13.15
N VAL A 457 -17.14 4.83 -12.97
CA VAL A 457 -16.26 4.85 -11.78
C VAL A 457 -15.26 6.02 -11.83
N THR A 458 -14.92 6.53 -13.01
CA THR A 458 -13.87 7.55 -13.18
C THR A 458 -14.08 8.80 -12.30
N PRO A 459 -15.28 9.41 -12.18
CA PRO A 459 -15.47 10.60 -11.34
C PRO A 459 -15.31 10.33 -9.84
N VAL A 460 -15.50 9.07 -9.40
CA VAL A 460 -15.35 8.61 -8.01
C VAL A 460 -14.01 7.89 -7.78
N LEU A 461 -13.10 7.92 -8.75
CA LEU A 461 -11.74 7.41 -8.61
C LEU A 461 -10.96 8.06 -7.44
N PRO A 462 -11.13 9.37 -7.11
CA PRO A 462 -10.53 9.95 -5.91
C PRO A 462 -10.92 9.23 -4.61
N THR A 463 -12.17 8.78 -4.52
CA THR A 463 -12.68 8.01 -3.37
C THR A 463 -11.99 6.65 -3.25
N LEU A 464 -11.79 5.96 -4.38
CA LEU A 464 -11.05 4.69 -4.44
C LEU A 464 -9.57 4.89 -4.08
N HIS A 465 -8.93 5.95 -4.59
CA HIS A 465 -7.56 6.31 -4.21
C HIS A 465 -7.43 6.60 -2.72
N LYS A 466 -8.33 7.40 -2.15
CA LYS A 466 -8.33 7.73 -0.73
C LYS A 466 -8.43 6.46 0.13
N LEU A 467 -9.32 5.54 -0.23
CA LEU A 467 -9.48 4.26 0.47
C LEU A 467 -8.24 3.36 0.33
N ARG A 468 -7.74 3.19 -0.91
CA ARG A 468 -6.56 2.37 -1.21
C ARG A 468 -5.33 2.86 -0.48
N ASP A 469 -5.04 4.16 -0.57
CA ASP A 469 -3.85 4.78 0.00
C ASP A 469 -3.91 4.72 1.54
N ALA A 470 -5.07 4.98 2.14
CA ALA A 470 -5.25 4.85 3.59
C ALA A 470 -5.08 3.40 4.08
N LEU A 471 -5.62 2.41 3.35
CA LEU A 471 -5.43 1.00 3.67
C LEU A 471 -3.96 0.56 3.54
N ALA A 472 -3.24 1.10 2.55
CA ALA A 472 -1.81 0.81 2.39
C ALA A 472 -0.98 1.39 3.55
N GLU A 473 -1.23 2.64 3.96
CA GLU A 473 -0.57 3.25 5.11
C GLU A 473 -0.82 2.46 6.40
N PHE A 474 -2.07 2.04 6.60
CA PHE A 474 -2.41 1.17 7.72
C PHE A 474 -1.68 -0.17 7.64
N ALA A 475 -1.67 -0.82 6.47
CA ALA A 475 -1.02 -2.11 6.29
C ALA A 475 0.47 -2.04 6.65
N ASP A 476 1.17 -0.99 6.24
CA ASP A 476 2.58 -0.79 6.57
C ASP A 476 2.79 -0.56 8.08
N ALA A 477 1.96 0.28 8.71
CA ALA A 477 2.04 0.55 10.15
C ALA A 477 1.72 -0.71 10.99
N PHE A 478 0.67 -1.44 10.62
CA PHE A 478 0.21 -2.63 11.30
C PHE A 478 1.15 -3.82 11.13
N LYS A 479 1.76 -3.98 9.94
CA LYS A 479 2.81 -4.97 9.70
C LYS A 479 4.00 -4.74 10.63
N ALA A 480 4.43 -3.49 10.80
CA ALA A 480 5.54 -3.16 11.69
C ALA A 480 5.24 -3.53 13.16
N VAL A 481 4.04 -3.21 13.66
CA VAL A 481 3.63 -3.50 15.04
C VAL A 481 3.37 -4.99 15.26
N SER A 482 2.63 -5.65 14.35
CA SER A 482 2.36 -7.09 14.45
C SER A 482 3.65 -7.91 14.43
N GLY A 483 4.61 -7.54 13.58
CA GLY A 483 5.93 -8.17 13.55
C GLY A 483 6.67 -8.08 14.87
N GLU A 484 6.66 -6.91 15.50
CA GLU A 484 7.30 -6.69 16.80
C GLU A 484 6.65 -7.52 17.91
N VAL A 485 5.33 -7.51 18.00
CA VAL A 485 4.59 -8.26 19.03
C VAL A 485 4.77 -9.75 18.85
N VAL A 486 4.67 -10.24 17.62
CA VAL A 486 4.81 -11.68 17.34
C VAL A 486 6.22 -12.15 17.64
N LYS A 487 7.25 -11.41 17.20
CA LYS A 487 8.64 -11.72 17.51
C LYS A 487 8.91 -11.74 19.01
N LYS A 488 8.34 -10.80 19.77
CA LYS A 488 8.54 -10.71 21.21
C LYS A 488 7.80 -11.81 22.00
N LYS A 489 6.54 -12.09 21.66
CA LYS A 489 5.69 -13.05 22.38
C LYS A 489 5.95 -14.50 22.01
N PHE A 490 6.23 -14.76 20.73
CA PHE A 490 6.34 -16.12 20.20
C PHE A 490 7.74 -16.46 19.69
N GLY A 491 8.65 -15.48 19.59
CA GLY A 491 10.01 -15.71 19.05
C GLY A 491 10.06 -15.90 17.54
N ILE A 492 8.97 -15.58 16.82
CA ILE A 492 8.81 -15.84 15.39
C ILE A 492 9.01 -14.53 14.62
N ASP A 493 9.89 -14.53 13.61
CA ASP A 493 10.11 -13.38 12.72
C ASP A 493 9.03 -13.34 11.62
N TRP A 494 7.78 -13.08 12.03
CA TRP A 494 6.60 -13.02 11.16
C TRP A 494 5.78 -11.78 11.45
N ALA A 495 5.20 -11.18 10.41
CA ALA A 495 4.37 -9.98 10.50
C ALA A 495 3.12 -10.10 9.63
N TYR A 496 1.99 -9.60 10.11
CA TYR A 496 0.73 -9.67 9.38
C TYR A 496 0.63 -8.52 8.35
N ASP A 497 0.48 -8.87 7.06
CA ASP A 497 0.34 -7.89 5.97
C ASP A 497 -1.07 -7.92 5.39
N VAL A 498 -1.84 -6.88 5.74
CA VAL A 498 -3.25 -6.66 5.35
C VAL A 498 -3.43 -6.57 3.82
N ARG A 499 -2.35 -6.32 3.05
CA ARG A 499 -2.40 -6.30 1.58
C ARG A 499 -2.57 -7.69 0.97
N ASN A 500 -2.29 -8.75 1.71
CA ASN A 500 -2.42 -10.11 1.20
C ASN A 500 -3.86 -10.58 1.06
N GLU A 501 -4.78 -9.82 1.63
CA GLU A 501 -6.18 -10.17 1.65
C GLU A 501 -6.94 -9.86 0.36
N SER A 502 -8.02 -10.60 0.15
CA SER A 502 -8.83 -10.56 -1.08
C SER A 502 -9.39 -9.17 -1.38
N PHE A 503 -9.93 -8.48 -0.37
CA PHE A 503 -10.50 -7.14 -0.53
C PHE A 503 -9.43 -6.13 -1.01
N SER A 504 -8.28 -6.07 -0.34
CA SER A 504 -7.17 -5.18 -0.69
C SER A 504 -6.65 -5.45 -2.10
N LYS A 505 -6.53 -6.72 -2.49
CA LYS A 505 -6.10 -7.13 -3.84
C LYS A 505 -7.11 -6.70 -4.90
N LYS A 506 -8.40 -6.98 -4.70
CA LYS A 506 -9.45 -6.58 -5.64
C LYS A 506 -9.56 -5.06 -5.75
N LEU A 507 -9.46 -4.33 -4.64
CA LEU A 507 -9.49 -2.85 -4.63
C LEU A 507 -8.34 -2.28 -5.44
N ASN A 508 -7.13 -2.80 -5.24
CA ASN A 508 -5.97 -2.40 -6.04
C ASN A 508 -6.22 -2.66 -7.53
N GLU A 509 -6.65 -3.87 -7.88
CA GLU A 509 -6.87 -4.28 -9.27
C GLU A 509 -7.95 -3.43 -9.96
N ILE A 510 -9.11 -3.19 -9.31
CA ILE A 510 -10.18 -2.34 -9.86
C ILE A 510 -9.71 -0.89 -10.01
N THR A 511 -8.95 -0.38 -9.03
CA THR A 511 -8.38 0.97 -9.12
C THR A 511 -7.44 1.08 -10.32
N THR A 512 -6.59 0.09 -10.54
CA THR A 512 -5.70 0.01 -11.71
C THR A 512 -6.49 -0.12 -13.01
N MET A 513 -7.58 -0.90 -13.06
CA MET A 513 -8.44 -0.95 -14.24
C MET A 513 -9.05 0.41 -14.59
N ALA A 514 -9.52 1.16 -13.58
CA ALA A 514 -10.06 2.50 -13.78
C ALA A 514 -8.98 3.50 -14.22
N GLU A 515 -7.78 3.42 -13.63
CA GLU A 515 -6.61 4.19 -14.09
C GLU A 515 -6.26 3.88 -15.56
N ASP A 516 -6.21 2.60 -15.93
CA ASP A 516 -5.94 2.13 -17.30
C ASP A 516 -7.03 2.56 -18.28
N TYR A 517 -8.29 2.62 -17.84
CA TYR A 517 -9.40 3.13 -18.64
C TYR A 517 -9.19 4.63 -18.93
N VAL A 518 -8.87 5.43 -17.91
CA VAL A 518 -8.56 6.85 -18.06
C VAL A 518 -7.35 7.04 -18.97
N TYR A 519 -6.26 6.31 -18.73
CA TYR A 519 -5.03 6.39 -19.51
C TYR A 519 -5.29 6.16 -21.01
N ARG A 520 -6.14 5.18 -21.36
CA ARG A 520 -6.42 4.83 -22.76
C ARG A 520 -7.41 5.77 -23.46
N ASN A 521 -8.37 6.33 -22.72
CA ASN A 521 -9.49 7.06 -23.30
C ASN A 521 -9.39 8.58 -23.14
N ILE A 522 -8.42 9.08 -22.38
CA ILE A 522 -8.25 10.53 -22.22
C ILE A 522 -7.64 11.15 -23.48
N THR A 523 -8.20 12.26 -23.89
CA THR A 523 -7.61 13.15 -24.88
C THR A 523 -7.04 14.35 -24.17
N VAL A 524 -5.80 14.71 -24.50
CA VAL A 524 -5.13 15.89 -23.94
C VAL A 524 -5.04 16.96 -25.04
N GLU A 525 -5.67 18.09 -24.82
CA GLU A 525 -5.69 19.22 -25.75
C GLU A 525 -4.95 20.42 -25.16
N ARG A 526 -4.12 21.04 -25.99
CA ARG A 526 -3.41 22.26 -25.63
C ARG A 526 -4.15 23.47 -26.22
N GLY A 527 -4.43 24.47 -25.38
CA GLY A 527 -4.91 25.77 -25.82
C GLY A 527 -3.82 26.63 -26.48
N PRO A 528 -4.17 27.82 -27.00
CA PRO A 528 -3.19 28.75 -27.54
C PRO A 528 -2.20 29.22 -26.47
N LEU A 529 -1.02 29.67 -26.90
CA LEU A 529 -0.07 30.38 -26.04
C LEU A 529 -0.63 31.78 -25.70
N ASP A 530 -0.79 32.04 -24.41
CA ASP A 530 -1.14 33.34 -23.86
C ASP A 530 0.13 33.99 -23.27
N THR A 531 0.48 35.17 -23.79
CA THR A 531 1.62 35.98 -23.33
C THR A 531 1.21 37.31 -22.71
N SER A 532 -0.07 37.47 -22.34
CA SER A 532 -0.60 38.73 -21.80
C SER A 532 -0.27 38.97 -20.33
N GLY A 533 0.11 37.93 -19.58
CA GLY A 533 0.50 38.02 -18.17
C GLY A 533 2.01 37.95 -17.93
N ASP A 534 2.41 38.01 -16.65
CA ASP A 534 3.81 38.00 -16.19
C ASP A 534 4.60 36.78 -16.69
N TYR A 535 3.92 35.65 -16.87
CA TYR A 535 4.52 34.41 -17.37
C TYR A 535 3.72 33.89 -18.57
N PRO A 536 4.39 33.55 -19.70
CA PRO A 536 3.75 32.85 -20.80
C PRO A 536 3.09 31.57 -20.31
N LYS A 537 1.84 31.33 -20.72
CA LYS A 537 1.04 30.19 -20.28
C LYS A 537 0.22 29.56 -21.37
N THR A 538 -0.21 28.33 -21.15
CA THR A 538 -1.19 27.62 -21.98
C THR A 538 -2.10 26.79 -21.09
N VAL A 539 -3.36 26.63 -21.50
CA VAL A 539 -4.31 25.75 -20.78
C VAL A 539 -4.20 24.35 -21.37
N ILE A 540 -3.97 23.36 -20.52
CA ILE A 540 -4.03 21.95 -20.88
C ILE A 540 -5.38 21.40 -20.43
N ARG A 541 -6.20 20.99 -21.40
CA ARG A 541 -7.54 20.43 -21.17
C ARG A 541 -7.48 18.91 -21.29
N LEU A 542 -8.09 18.25 -20.33
CA LEU A 542 -8.17 16.80 -20.22
C LEU A 542 -9.62 16.41 -20.52
N LYS A 543 -9.83 15.66 -21.59
CA LYS A 543 -11.16 15.30 -22.09
C LYS A 543 -11.39 13.79 -22.07
N LEU A 544 -12.57 13.36 -21.62
CA LEU A 544 -13.03 11.97 -21.71
C LEU A 544 -14.32 11.94 -22.53
N GLY A 545 -14.36 11.13 -23.58
CA GLY A 545 -15.53 11.07 -24.47
C GLY A 545 -15.84 12.41 -25.17
N GLY A 546 -14.85 13.29 -25.33
CA GLY A 546 -15.01 14.63 -25.91
C GLY A 546 -15.38 15.74 -24.92
N GLU A 547 -15.77 15.39 -23.68
CA GLU A 547 -16.12 16.35 -22.63
C GLU A 547 -14.90 16.71 -21.78
N GLU A 548 -14.74 18.00 -21.45
CA GLU A 548 -13.68 18.47 -20.55
C GLU A 548 -13.97 18.03 -19.11
N VAL A 549 -13.15 17.14 -18.58
CA VAL A 549 -13.28 16.60 -17.22
C VAL A 549 -12.35 17.28 -16.22
N ALA A 550 -11.26 17.88 -16.71
CA ALA A 550 -10.33 18.67 -15.91
C ALA A 550 -9.46 19.56 -16.81
N TYR A 551 -8.83 20.57 -16.21
CA TYR A 551 -7.80 21.37 -16.88
C TYR A 551 -6.69 21.76 -15.90
N ILE A 552 -5.53 22.10 -16.44
CA ILE A 552 -4.41 22.67 -15.68
C ILE A 552 -3.71 23.75 -16.50
N ASN A 553 -3.29 24.84 -15.87
CA ASN A 553 -2.57 25.91 -16.55
C ASN A 553 -1.07 25.60 -16.49
N MET A 554 -0.40 25.53 -17.64
CA MET A 554 1.04 25.34 -17.72
C MET A 554 1.74 26.66 -18.06
N TYR A 555 2.74 27.00 -17.27
CA TYR A 555 3.47 28.25 -17.29
C TYR A 555 4.95 28.02 -17.59
N TRP A 556 5.56 29.01 -18.23
CA TRP A 556 7.00 29.18 -18.27
C TRP A 556 7.42 30.30 -17.31
N THR A 557 8.14 29.95 -16.24
CA THR A 557 8.54 30.89 -15.19
C THR A 557 9.85 31.65 -15.49
N GLY A 558 10.38 31.52 -16.71
CA GLY A 558 11.73 31.96 -17.05
C GLY A 558 12.84 30.97 -16.67
N MET A 559 12.59 30.10 -15.69
CA MET A 559 13.56 29.09 -15.23
C MET A 559 13.07 27.65 -15.34
N ALA A 560 11.76 27.42 -15.35
CA ALA A 560 11.17 26.08 -15.29
C ALA A 560 9.76 26.06 -15.89
N LEU A 561 9.32 24.87 -16.29
CA LEU A 561 7.91 24.59 -16.50
C LEU A 561 7.24 24.39 -15.14
N GLN A 562 6.07 25.00 -14.97
CA GLN A 562 5.21 24.85 -13.81
C GLN A 562 3.76 24.69 -14.29
N ALA A 563 3.07 23.65 -13.87
CA ALA A 563 1.65 23.47 -14.13
C ALA A 563 0.89 23.62 -12.83
N THR A 564 -0.11 24.50 -12.81
CA THR A 564 -0.89 24.78 -11.60
C THR A 564 -2.38 24.85 -11.91
N PHE A 565 -3.17 24.33 -10.98
CA PHE A 565 -4.62 24.44 -10.94
C PHE A 565 -5.02 24.99 -9.58
N GLY A 566 -6.05 25.84 -9.53
CA GLY A 566 -6.61 26.35 -8.28
C GLY A 566 -8.14 26.41 -8.37
N GLY A 567 -8.83 25.71 -7.47
CA GLY A 567 -10.29 25.61 -7.50
C GLY A 567 -10.92 24.98 -6.25
N SER A 568 -12.06 24.31 -6.44
CA SER A 568 -12.71 23.53 -5.39
C SER A 568 -11.90 22.27 -5.05
N ARG A 569 -12.12 21.74 -3.84
CA ARG A 569 -11.50 20.49 -3.40
C ARG A 569 -11.77 19.34 -4.37
N GLU A 570 -13.04 19.18 -4.76
CA GLU A 570 -13.49 18.11 -5.67
C GLU A 570 -12.78 18.18 -7.03
N ASN A 571 -12.66 19.37 -7.62
CA ASN A 571 -11.98 19.51 -8.91
C ASN A 571 -10.47 19.27 -8.80
N ALA A 572 -9.85 19.66 -7.67
CA ALA A 572 -8.44 19.38 -7.41
C ALA A 572 -8.19 17.87 -7.20
N GLU A 573 -9.06 17.18 -6.46
CA GLU A 573 -9.03 15.72 -6.26
C GLU A 573 -9.24 14.97 -7.58
N ARG A 574 -10.21 15.41 -8.40
CA ARG A 574 -10.45 14.88 -9.75
C ARG A 574 -9.23 15.04 -10.65
N LEU A 575 -8.67 16.25 -10.75
CA LEU A 575 -7.47 16.50 -11.54
C LEU A 575 -6.27 15.65 -11.06
N ALA A 576 -6.06 15.55 -9.74
CA ALA A 576 -4.99 14.74 -9.18
C ALA A 576 -5.14 13.26 -9.51
N SER A 577 -6.37 12.72 -9.45
CA SER A 577 -6.64 11.32 -9.83
C SER A 577 -6.37 11.05 -11.31
N ILE A 578 -6.73 11.99 -12.19
CA ILE A 578 -6.44 11.89 -13.62
C ILE A 578 -4.92 11.94 -13.85
N ILE A 579 -4.20 12.90 -13.25
CA ILE A 579 -2.74 12.98 -13.38
C ILE A 579 -2.07 11.68 -12.91
N ARG A 580 -2.55 11.08 -11.81
CA ARG A 580 -2.08 9.77 -11.34
C ARG A 580 -2.32 8.67 -12.37
N ALA A 581 -3.51 8.62 -12.96
CA ALA A 581 -3.82 7.68 -14.04
C ALA A 581 -2.92 7.85 -15.28
N LEU A 582 -2.46 9.07 -15.57
CA LEU A 582 -1.48 9.34 -16.65
C LEU A 582 -0.03 8.94 -16.29
N GLY A 583 0.19 8.37 -15.10
CA GLY A 583 1.50 8.01 -14.58
C GLY A 583 2.23 9.16 -13.89
N GLY A 584 1.54 10.27 -13.63
CA GLY A 584 2.07 11.43 -12.90
C GLY A 584 1.90 11.33 -11.39
N LYS A 585 2.48 12.29 -10.69
CA LYS A 585 2.25 12.49 -9.26
C LYS A 585 1.70 13.88 -9.03
N ALA A 586 0.51 13.94 -8.45
CA ALA A 586 -0.15 15.19 -8.09
C ALA A 586 -0.34 15.23 -6.57
N GLU A 587 0.11 16.32 -5.97
CA GLU A 587 -0.20 16.66 -4.58
C GLU A 587 -1.28 17.74 -4.56
N ILE A 588 -2.19 17.62 -3.61
CA ILE A 588 -3.28 18.56 -3.40
C ILE A 588 -2.95 19.37 -2.15
N LYS A 589 -2.94 20.69 -2.26
CA LYS A 589 -2.61 21.62 -1.16
C LYS A 589 -3.72 22.62 -0.96
N GLN A 590 -4.06 22.91 0.29
CA GLN A 590 -4.98 23.99 0.61
C GLN A 590 -4.22 25.32 0.70
N GLU A 591 -4.57 26.26 -0.18
CA GLU A 591 -4.03 27.62 -0.19
C GLU A 591 -5.15 28.64 0.02
N GLY A 592 -5.29 29.10 1.26
CA GLY A 592 -6.39 29.98 1.66
C GLY A 592 -7.74 29.27 1.49
N ALA A 593 -8.62 29.84 0.67
CA ALA A 593 -9.94 29.29 0.37
C ALA A 593 -9.97 28.30 -0.82
N ARG A 594 -8.84 28.07 -1.50
CA ARG A 594 -8.76 27.25 -2.72
C ARG A 594 -7.89 26.01 -2.50
N TRP A 595 -8.18 24.97 -3.28
CA TRP A 595 -7.36 23.78 -3.37
C TRP A 595 -6.53 23.83 -4.64
N VAL A 596 -5.23 23.56 -4.50
CA VAL A 596 -4.21 23.73 -5.52
C VAL A 596 -3.57 22.40 -5.87
N VAL A 597 -3.36 22.16 -7.17
CA VAL A 597 -2.54 21.05 -7.68
C VAL A 597 -1.38 21.66 -8.45
N ASP A 598 -0.15 21.35 -8.03
CA ASP A 598 1.08 21.86 -8.64
C ASP A 598 1.96 20.72 -9.16
N LEU A 599 2.43 20.87 -10.39
CA LEU A 599 3.49 20.06 -11.00
C LEU A 599 4.65 20.95 -11.40
N TYR A 600 5.85 20.58 -11.00
CA TYR A 600 7.09 21.20 -11.48
C TYR A 600 7.65 20.43 -12.68
N THR A 601 8.69 20.96 -13.32
CA THR A 601 9.27 20.38 -14.56
C THR A 601 9.51 18.87 -14.45
N ASP A 602 10.03 18.37 -13.33
CA ASP A 602 10.25 16.93 -13.13
C ASP A 602 8.92 16.14 -13.09
N GLY A 603 7.89 16.67 -12.42
CA GLY A 603 6.55 16.05 -12.39
C GLY A 603 5.80 16.14 -13.72
N ILE A 604 5.93 17.26 -14.43
CA ILE A 604 5.37 17.47 -15.78
C ILE A 604 6.01 16.50 -16.77
N THR A 605 7.34 16.40 -16.75
CA THR A 605 8.05 15.48 -17.63
C THR A 605 7.82 14.04 -17.20
N ALA A 606 7.66 13.71 -15.92
CA ALA A 606 7.44 12.32 -15.49
C ALA A 606 6.21 11.63 -16.13
N ILE A 607 5.15 12.38 -16.44
CA ILE A 607 3.93 11.86 -17.08
C ILE A 607 4.24 11.35 -18.49
N ARG A 608 3.96 10.07 -18.74
CA ARG A 608 4.35 9.37 -19.99
C ARG A 608 3.22 9.20 -21.00
N HIS A 609 2.04 9.74 -20.75
CA HIS A 609 0.93 9.70 -21.69
C HIS A 609 1.25 10.52 -22.96
N ASP A 610 1.07 9.93 -24.15
CA ASP A 610 1.49 10.53 -25.43
C ASP A 610 0.84 11.89 -25.70
N GLY A 611 -0.47 12.01 -25.43
CA GLY A 611 -1.18 13.28 -25.58
C GLY A 611 -0.63 14.37 -24.65
N TRP A 612 -0.21 13.99 -23.44
CA TRP A 612 0.38 14.92 -22.49
C TRP A 612 1.76 15.38 -22.96
N LEU A 613 2.64 14.43 -23.34
CA LEU A 613 3.97 14.73 -23.85
C LEU A 613 3.91 15.61 -25.11
N LYS A 614 2.98 15.34 -26.02
CA LYS A 614 2.75 16.16 -27.22
C LYS A 614 2.32 17.58 -26.86
N ALA A 615 1.41 17.74 -25.89
CA ALA A 615 0.97 19.05 -25.44
C ALA A 615 2.09 19.85 -24.76
N VAL A 616 2.90 19.19 -23.91
CA VAL A 616 4.09 19.80 -23.28
C VAL A 616 5.14 20.17 -24.32
N ARG A 617 5.43 19.28 -25.27
CA ARG A 617 6.40 19.53 -26.33
C ARG A 617 5.98 20.70 -27.22
N SER A 618 4.73 20.71 -27.67
CA SER A 618 4.18 21.82 -28.45
C SER A 618 4.30 23.16 -27.72
N PHE A 619 4.07 23.19 -26.40
CA PHE A 619 4.26 24.41 -25.60
C PHE A 619 5.72 24.89 -25.60
N VAL A 620 6.67 23.97 -25.42
CA VAL A 620 8.10 24.29 -25.46
C VAL A 620 8.55 24.74 -26.85
N ASP A 621 8.07 24.10 -27.91
CA ASP A 621 8.36 24.50 -29.30
C ASP A 621 7.85 25.91 -29.58
N GLU A 622 6.59 26.22 -29.25
CA GLU A 622 6.04 27.56 -29.50
C GLU A 622 6.71 28.66 -28.66
N LEU A 623 7.18 28.33 -27.45
CA LEU A 623 8.01 29.25 -26.66
C LEU A 623 9.34 29.55 -27.35
N TYR A 624 9.96 28.57 -28.00
CA TYR A 624 11.20 28.77 -28.75
C TYR A 624 10.96 29.55 -30.04
N ASP A 625 9.93 29.19 -30.81
CA ASP A 625 9.57 29.86 -32.06
C ASP A 625 9.24 31.35 -31.85
N ARG A 626 8.64 31.69 -30.71
CA ARG A 626 8.36 33.09 -30.32
C ARG A 626 9.51 33.77 -29.56
N GLY A 627 10.69 33.15 -29.51
CA GLY A 627 11.89 33.72 -28.86
C GLY A 627 11.80 33.90 -27.35
N ARG A 628 10.88 33.20 -26.66
CA ARG A 628 10.71 33.27 -25.20
C ARG A 628 11.72 32.43 -24.43
N ILE A 629 12.35 31.46 -25.09
CA ILE A 629 13.45 30.64 -24.55
C ILE A 629 14.60 30.55 -25.55
N GLY A 630 15.85 30.53 -25.07
CA GLY A 630 17.03 30.37 -25.90
C GLY A 630 17.29 28.90 -26.30
N GLU A 631 18.12 28.69 -27.31
CA GLU A 631 18.39 27.38 -27.93
C GLU A 631 18.92 26.34 -26.94
N GLU A 632 19.87 26.70 -26.07
CA GLU A 632 20.39 25.78 -25.04
C GLU A 632 19.29 25.32 -24.09
N ARG A 633 18.40 26.24 -23.70
CA ARG A 633 17.30 25.96 -22.79
C ARG A 633 16.24 25.09 -23.46
N TYR A 634 15.93 25.38 -24.72
CA TYR A 634 15.07 24.57 -25.57
C TYR A 634 15.58 23.13 -25.66
N LYS A 635 16.83 22.94 -26.12
CA LYS A 635 17.47 21.62 -26.23
C LYS A 635 17.46 20.84 -24.92
N LYS A 636 17.67 21.52 -23.79
CA LYS A 636 17.58 20.90 -22.46
C LYS A 636 16.16 20.43 -22.12
N LEU A 637 15.15 21.29 -22.26
CA LEU A 637 13.76 20.94 -21.96
C LEU A 637 13.26 19.79 -22.84
N VAL A 638 13.60 19.83 -24.13
CA VAL A 638 13.34 18.77 -25.10
C VAL A 638 13.90 17.44 -24.63
N ARG A 639 15.20 17.42 -24.27
CA ARG A 639 15.85 16.23 -23.73
C ARG A 639 15.18 15.74 -22.45
N ASP A 640 14.83 16.64 -21.53
CA ASP A 640 14.19 16.28 -20.27
C ASP A 640 12.78 15.68 -20.48
N ILE A 641 12.03 16.14 -21.49
CA ILE A 641 10.73 15.58 -21.88
C ILE A 641 10.92 14.15 -22.43
N GLU A 642 11.82 13.98 -23.40
CA GLU A 642 12.10 12.71 -24.07
C GLU A 642 12.65 11.66 -23.10
N ALA A 643 13.52 12.05 -22.17
CA ALA A 643 14.34 11.13 -21.41
C ALA A 643 13.59 10.28 -20.36
N GLY A 644 12.40 10.66 -19.90
CA GLY A 644 11.70 9.87 -18.86
C GLY A 644 11.62 10.55 -17.49
N PRO A 645 10.94 9.97 -16.49
CA PRO A 645 11.10 10.36 -15.09
C PRO A 645 12.58 10.34 -14.65
N ASN A 646 12.96 11.21 -13.70
CA ASN A 646 14.32 11.26 -13.14
C ASN A 646 14.43 10.61 -11.75
N THR A 647 13.46 9.79 -11.37
CA THR A 647 13.38 9.23 -10.03
C THR A 647 13.72 7.74 -10.00
N VAL A 648 14.26 7.28 -8.88
CA VAL A 648 14.59 5.89 -8.57
C VAL A 648 14.10 5.55 -7.17
N LYS A 649 13.63 4.31 -6.94
CA LYS A 649 13.08 3.91 -5.63
C LYS A 649 14.08 3.07 -4.83
N PHE A 650 14.22 3.38 -3.55
CA PHE A 650 14.99 2.57 -2.61
C PHE A 650 14.46 2.76 -1.18
N ALA A 651 14.33 1.67 -0.43
CA ALA A 651 13.83 1.67 0.95
C ALA A 651 12.47 2.38 1.09
N GLY A 652 11.59 2.19 0.11
CA GLY A 652 10.26 2.82 0.04
C GLY A 652 10.26 4.34 -0.24
N ALA A 653 11.42 4.97 -0.36
CA ALA A 653 11.57 6.37 -0.73
C ALA A 653 11.93 6.53 -2.21
N GLU A 654 11.45 7.60 -2.84
CA GLU A 654 11.70 7.88 -4.25
C GLU A 654 12.66 9.06 -4.39
N PHE A 655 13.87 8.77 -4.85
CA PHE A 655 14.96 9.73 -4.98
C PHE A 655 15.03 10.30 -6.38
N SER A 656 15.06 11.63 -6.49
CA SER A 656 15.38 12.33 -7.72
C SER A 656 16.88 12.31 -7.98
N VAL A 657 17.24 12.02 -9.23
CA VAL A 657 18.61 11.89 -9.72
C VAL A 657 18.97 13.07 -10.58
N TYR A 658 20.11 13.69 -10.30
CA TYR A 658 20.66 14.78 -11.09
C TYR A 658 22.14 14.60 -11.35
N TYR A 659 22.62 15.13 -12.48
CA TYR A 659 24.04 15.26 -12.78
C TYR A 659 24.37 16.74 -13.00
N LYS A 660 25.13 17.34 -12.08
CA LYS A 660 25.49 18.77 -12.12
C LYS A 660 26.95 18.97 -11.73
N GLY A 661 27.71 19.70 -12.55
CA GLY A 661 29.12 20.01 -12.27
C GLY A 661 29.96 18.77 -11.99
N SER A 662 29.78 17.71 -12.80
CA SER A 662 30.44 16.41 -12.67
C SER A 662 30.14 15.64 -11.38
N LYS A 663 29.03 15.96 -10.70
CA LYS A 663 28.56 15.26 -9.49
C LYS A 663 27.19 14.63 -9.72
N ILE A 664 27.04 13.40 -9.25
CA ILE A 664 25.75 12.71 -9.16
C ILE A 664 25.10 13.11 -7.84
N MET A 665 23.87 13.59 -7.90
CA MET A 665 23.06 13.93 -6.74
C MET A 665 21.83 13.04 -6.70
N VAL A 666 21.67 12.29 -5.62
CA VAL A 666 20.52 11.41 -5.39
C VAL A 666 19.82 11.91 -4.14
N LYS A 667 18.69 12.60 -4.31
CA LYS A 667 18.01 13.30 -3.23
C LYS A 667 16.52 12.99 -3.15
N TYR A 668 16.01 12.90 -1.94
CA TYR A 668 14.59 12.79 -1.63
C TYR A 668 14.16 14.00 -0.80
N GLN A 669 13.04 14.62 -1.16
CA GLN A 669 12.50 15.80 -0.49
C GLN A 669 11.15 15.45 0.15
N PRO A 670 11.15 14.84 1.35
CA PRO A 670 9.91 14.50 2.03
C PRO A 670 9.09 15.76 2.33
N THR A 671 7.78 15.66 2.11
CA THR A 671 6.83 16.77 2.27
C THR A 671 6.30 16.93 3.71
N SER A 672 6.61 15.97 4.59
CA SER A 672 6.28 16.02 6.01
C SER A 672 7.40 15.45 6.86
N GLU A 673 7.45 15.87 8.13
CA GLU A 673 8.37 15.32 9.14
C GLU A 673 8.19 13.81 9.30
N THR A 674 6.95 13.34 9.18
CA THR A 674 6.58 11.92 9.19
C THR A 674 7.22 11.16 8.02
N SER A 675 7.08 11.67 6.79
CA SER A 675 7.66 11.04 5.60
C SER A 675 9.19 11.02 5.66
N LYS A 676 9.77 12.07 6.25
CA LYS A 676 11.21 12.15 6.52
C LYS A 676 11.64 11.07 7.52
N ASN A 677 10.98 10.98 8.68
CA ASN A 677 11.30 10.00 9.73
C ASN A 677 11.11 8.57 9.23
N ALA A 678 10.06 8.31 8.44
CA ALA A 678 9.83 7.01 7.81
C ALA A 678 10.99 6.64 6.89
N ALA A 679 11.35 7.50 5.93
CA ALA A 679 12.46 7.24 5.02
C ALA A 679 13.81 7.03 5.75
N VAL A 680 14.12 7.87 6.75
CA VAL A 680 15.33 7.69 7.57
C VAL A 680 15.33 6.34 8.29
N SER A 681 14.19 5.95 8.87
CA SER A 681 14.06 4.69 9.59
C SER A 681 14.25 3.49 8.65
N THR A 682 13.66 3.51 7.45
CA THR A 682 13.79 2.42 6.48
C THR A 682 15.22 2.33 5.94
N LEU A 683 15.89 3.46 5.66
CA LEU A 683 17.29 3.46 5.25
C LEU A 683 18.20 2.86 6.34
N ARG A 684 17.96 3.21 7.61
CA ARG A 684 18.68 2.60 8.75
C ARG A 684 18.40 1.11 8.90
N ALA A 685 17.15 0.69 8.72
CA ALA A 685 16.76 -0.71 8.76
C ALA A 685 17.43 -1.55 7.66
N LYS A 686 17.72 -0.93 6.50
CA LYS A 686 18.52 -1.51 5.42
C LYS A 686 20.02 -1.54 5.70
N GLY A 687 20.49 -1.01 6.83
CA GLY A 687 21.91 -0.99 7.21
C GLY A 687 22.65 0.29 6.82
N LEU A 688 21.98 1.33 6.30
CA LEU A 688 22.63 2.59 5.97
C LEU A 688 22.77 3.51 7.20
N ARG A 689 23.94 4.16 7.33
CA ARG A 689 24.26 5.06 8.45
C ARG A 689 24.03 6.53 8.08
N GLU A 690 23.26 7.23 8.91
CA GLU A 690 23.09 8.69 8.77
C GLU A 690 24.41 9.43 9.09
N GLY A 691 24.74 10.44 8.29
CA GLY A 691 25.99 11.19 8.37
C GLY A 691 27.13 10.60 7.53
N GLU A 692 27.02 9.33 7.10
CA GLU A 692 28.02 8.64 6.29
C GLU A 692 27.43 8.20 4.94
N HIS A 693 26.41 7.33 4.96
CA HIS A 693 25.77 6.78 3.77
C HIS A 693 24.66 7.68 3.23
N PHE A 694 23.99 8.43 4.11
CA PHE A 694 23.04 9.46 3.72
C PHE A 694 23.08 10.63 4.70
N THR A 695 22.68 11.81 4.25
CA THR A 695 22.57 13.00 5.10
C THR A 695 21.15 13.54 5.09
N VAL A 696 20.71 14.08 6.23
CA VAL A 696 19.43 14.77 6.36
C VAL A 696 19.73 16.24 6.64
N THR A 697 19.23 17.12 5.77
CA THR A 697 19.38 18.56 5.93
C THR A 697 18.00 19.22 5.95
N LYS A 698 17.85 20.29 6.74
CA LYS A 698 16.65 21.12 6.72
C LYS A 698 16.96 22.37 5.91
N GLN A 699 16.20 22.64 4.86
CA GLN A 699 16.37 23.79 3.97
C GLN A 699 15.10 24.63 3.98
N GLY A 700 15.19 25.94 4.20
CA GLY A 700 14.07 26.88 4.04
C GLY A 700 14.01 28.00 5.09
N VAL A 701 12.97 28.83 4.98
CA VAL A 701 12.78 30.08 5.75
C VAL A 701 11.53 29.93 6.63
N TYR A 702 11.53 30.48 7.84
CA TYR A 702 10.33 30.60 8.66
C TYR A 702 9.60 31.87 8.27
N GLU A 703 8.29 31.78 8.02
CA GLU A 703 7.43 32.94 7.87
C GLU A 703 6.67 33.16 9.17
N ILE A 704 6.90 34.29 9.81
CA ILE A 704 6.13 34.76 10.96
C ILE A 704 5.08 35.73 10.41
N ARG A 705 3.81 35.30 10.42
CA ARG A 705 2.69 36.16 10.05
C ARG A 705 2.25 36.94 11.27
N VAL A 706 2.21 38.25 11.16
CA VAL A 706 1.75 39.13 12.24
C VAL A 706 0.40 39.71 11.84
N THR A 707 -0.51 39.87 12.80
CA THR A 707 -1.78 40.57 12.55
C THR A 707 -1.50 42.03 12.17
N GLY A 708 -2.32 42.61 11.30
CA GLY A 708 -2.10 43.98 10.79
C GLY A 708 -1.96 45.01 11.92
N GLU A 709 -2.78 44.90 12.97
CA GLU A 709 -2.76 45.77 14.15
C GLU A 709 -1.47 45.63 14.99
N SER A 710 -0.81 44.49 14.93
CA SER A 710 0.41 44.20 15.69
C SER A 710 1.68 44.30 14.85
N TYR A 711 1.56 44.53 13.54
CA TYR A 711 2.68 44.47 12.61
C TYR A 711 3.72 45.58 12.84
N ALA A 712 3.27 46.83 13.01
CA ALA A 712 4.18 47.95 13.29
C ALA A 712 4.98 47.71 14.59
N LYS A 713 4.30 47.23 15.63
CA LYS A 713 4.91 46.87 16.92
C LYS A 713 5.89 45.70 16.80
N ALA A 714 5.59 44.72 15.94
CA ALA A 714 6.49 43.60 15.66
C ALA A 714 7.76 44.04 14.93
N VAL A 715 7.66 44.92 13.94
CA VAL A 715 8.81 45.45 13.21
C VAL A 715 9.69 46.30 14.13
N GLU A 716 9.09 47.15 14.95
CA GLU A 716 9.80 47.97 15.94
C GLU A 716 10.53 47.10 16.99
N ALA A 717 9.88 46.06 17.49
CA ALA A 717 10.48 45.09 18.41
C ALA A 717 11.72 44.41 17.82
N LEU A 718 11.69 44.07 16.53
CA LEU A 718 12.84 43.45 15.87
C LEU A 718 13.98 44.43 15.63
N ALA A 719 13.67 45.68 15.25
CA ALA A 719 14.68 46.73 15.13
C ALA A 719 15.40 47.01 16.46
N GLN A 720 14.70 46.86 17.59
CA GLN A 720 15.26 47.05 18.95
C GLN A 720 15.95 45.79 19.52
N SER A 721 15.81 44.63 18.87
CA SER A 721 16.31 43.34 19.38
C SER A 721 17.78 43.05 19.06
N GLY A 722 18.47 43.94 18.33
CA GLY A 722 19.83 43.73 17.86
C GLY A 722 19.94 42.71 16.70
N LEU A 723 18.80 42.22 16.19
CA LEU A 723 18.75 41.39 14.99
C LEU A 723 18.82 42.25 13.73
N LYS A 724 19.51 41.77 12.69
CA LYS A 724 19.70 42.51 11.44
C LYS A 724 18.71 42.09 10.35
N GLU A 725 17.99 43.08 9.83
CA GLU A 725 17.16 42.94 8.63
C GLU A 725 18.03 42.70 7.37
N GLY A 726 17.63 41.78 6.50
CA GLY A 726 18.38 41.32 5.33
C GLY A 726 19.37 40.17 5.62
N GLU A 727 19.91 40.09 6.84
CA GLU A 727 20.84 39.03 7.25
C GLU A 727 20.14 37.90 8.03
N GLN A 728 19.31 38.24 9.03
CA GLN A 728 18.72 37.29 9.98
C GLN A 728 17.20 37.17 9.83
N TYR A 729 16.55 38.28 9.48
CA TYR A 729 15.14 38.33 9.10
C TYR A 729 14.93 39.32 7.94
N ALA A 730 13.80 39.27 7.26
CA ALA A 730 13.39 40.23 6.23
C ALA A 730 11.90 40.49 6.36
N VAL A 731 11.47 41.72 6.11
CA VAL A 731 10.10 42.13 6.40
C VAL A 731 9.33 42.40 5.10
N ASP A 732 8.13 41.83 4.96
CA ASP A 732 7.21 42.04 3.84
C ASP A 732 5.96 42.78 4.32
N GLY A 733 5.99 44.10 4.19
CA GLY A 733 4.93 45.03 4.59
C GLY A 733 3.59 44.79 3.91
N ARG A 734 3.58 44.25 2.68
CA ARG A 734 2.33 44.04 1.95
C ARG A 734 1.54 42.85 2.48
N ARG A 735 2.23 41.90 3.10
CA ARG A 735 1.63 40.63 3.59
C ARG A 735 1.63 40.52 5.11
N HIS A 736 2.16 41.53 5.82
CA HIS A 736 2.41 41.49 7.26
C HIS A 736 3.22 40.24 7.67
N VAL A 737 4.26 39.91 6.88
CA VAL A 737 5.09 38.70 7.07
C VAL A 737 6.51 39.11 7.42
N ILE A 738 7.09 38.45 8.42
CA ILE A 738 8.52 38.48 8.73
C ILE A 738 9.12 37.14 8.32
N ARG A 739 10.03 37.15 7.35
CA ARG A 739 10.79 35.98 6.90
C ARG A 739 12.05 35.84 7.74
N VAL A 740 12.31 34.66 8.31
CA VAL A 740 13.40 34.42 9.28
C VAL A 740 14.18 33.19 8.86
N LYS A 741 15.51 33.25 8.89
CA LYS A 741 16.32 32.04 8.68
C LYS A 741 16.13 31.05 9.83
N ALA A 742 16.16 29.74 9.55
CA ALA A 742 15.80 28.71 10.52
C ALA A 742 16.60 28.80 11.83
N GLU A 743 17.88 29.11 11.75
CA GLU A 743 18.82 29.30 12.86
C GLU A 743 18.53 30.53 13.74
N HIS A 744 17.73 31.49 13.26
CA HIS A 744 17.37 32.72 13.97
C HIS A 744 15.90 32.77 14.40
N LYS A 745 15.13 31.70 14.13
CA LYS A 745 13.71 31.62 14.44
C LYS A 745 13.43 31.93 15.91
N ASP A 746 14.10 31.23 16.82
CA ASP A 746 13.82 31.36 18.25
C ASP A 746 14.24 32.74 18.79
N ALA A 747 15.31 33.32 18.25
CA ALA A 747 15.72 34.69 18.58
C ALA A 747 14.66 35.73 18.15
N VAL A 748 14.14 35.62 16.92
CA VAL A 748 13.06 36.51 16.43
C VAL A 748 11.76 36.31 17.22
N VAL A 749 11.35 35.07 17.50
CA VAL A 749 10.14 34.78 18.28
C VAL A 749 10.26 35.32 19.71
N ASN A 750 11.42 35.17 20.35
CA ASN A 750 11.65 35.69 21.68
C ASN A 750 11.64 37.22 21.72
N ALA A 751 12.19 37.89 20.70
CA ALA A 751 12.11 39.35 20.57
C ALA A 751 10.66 39.84 20.47
N LEU A 752 9.82 39.16 19.68
CA LEU A 752 8.39 39.50 19.58
C LEU A 752 7.65 39.27 20.90
N LYS A 753 7.93 38.16 21.59
CA LYS A 753 7.36 37.86 22.92
C LYS A 753 7.77 38.88 23.97
N ALA A 754 9.04 39.31 23.96
CA ALA A 754 9.56 40.35 24.86
C ALA A 754 8.87 41.70 24.65
N ALA A 755 8.41 42.00 23.43
CA ALA A 755 7.59 43.18 23.13
C ALA A 755 6.10 43.03 23.51
N GLY A 756 5.73 41.95 24.21
CA GLY A 756 4.36 41.68 24.64
C GLY A 756 3.46 41.12 23.53
N LEU A 757 4.03 40.62 22.43
CA LEU A 757 3.27 39.96 21.38
C LEU A 757 3.17 38.45 21.69
N GLY A 758 1.96 37.99 21.98
CA GLY A 758 1.66 36.56 22.11
C GLY A 758 1.59 35.80 20.78
N GLU A 759 2.27 34.65 20.72
CA GLU A 759 2.15 33.67 19.63
C GLU A 759 0.75 33.02 19.66
N GLY A 760 0.10 32.89 18.50
CA GLY A 760 -1.30 32.46 18.37
C GLY A 760 -2.35 33.56 18.54
N LYS A 761 -1.97 34.72 19.09
CA LYS A 761 -2.84 35.91 19.23
C LYS A 761 -2.45 37.04 18.28
N HIS A 762 -1.18 37.42 18.28
CA HIS A 762 -0.68 38.57 17.51
C HIS A 762 0.24 38.15 16.35
N PHE A 763 0.88 36.99 16.46
CA PHE A 763 1.62 36.40 15.36
C PHE A 763 1.54 34.87 15.36
N ALA A 764 1.75 34.25 14.20
CA ALA A 764 1.83 32.82 14.02
C ALA A 764 3.09 32.44 13.23
N THR A 765 3.80 31.41 13.69
CA THR A 765 5.01 30.91 13.04
C THR A 765 4.65 29.80 12.05
N ARG A 766 5.02 29.97 10.78
CA ARG A 766 4.86 28.96 9.72
C ARG A 766 6.24 28.57 9.20
N SER A 767 6.58 27.29 9.30
CA SER A 767 7.79 26.74 8.69
C SER A 767 7.55 26.51 7.19
N SER A 768 8.34 27.14 6.31
CA SER A 768 8.48 26.71 4.90
C SER A 768 9.71 25.82 4.70
N GLY A 769 10.33 25.36 5.79
CA GLY A 769 11.46 24.45 5.76
C GLY A 769 11.05 23.08 5.22
N HIS A 770 11.69 22.60 4.17
CA HIS A 770 11.59 21.23 3.69
C HIS A 770 12.85 20.46 4.07
N HIS A 771 12.69 19.17 4.30
CA HIS A 771 13.82 18.29 4.55
C HIS A 771 14.36 17.76 3.22
N VAL A 772 15.67 17.57 3.16
CA VAL A 772 16.34 16.94 2.02
C VAL A 772 17.20 15.81 2.55
N ILE A 773 16.88 14.59 2.11
CA ILE A 773 17.67 13.38 2.35
C ILE A 773 18.54 13.17 1.12
N HIS A 774 19.85 13.06 1.29
CA HIS A 774 20.80 12.85 0.20
C HIS A 774 21.57 11.55 0.39
N ILE A 775 21.58 10.67 -0.61
CA ILE A 775 22.45 9.48 -0.61
C ILE A 775 23.86 9.91 -1.01
N THR A 776 24.84 9.65 -0.17
CA THR A 776 26.25 10.01 -0.43
C THR A 776 26.88 9.00 -1.39
N TYR A 777 28.09 9.27 -1.88
CA TYR A 777 28.83 8.28 -2.67
C TYR A 777 29.18 7.02 -1.87
N ASP A 778 29.44 7.16 -0.57
CA ASP A 778 29.62 6.00 0.32
C ASP A 778 28.31 5.23 0.49
N GLY A 779 27.17 5.92 0.52
CA GLY A 779 25.86 5.29 0.46
C GLY A 779 25.64 4.51 -0.84
N LEU A 780 25.99 5.08 -2.00
CA LEU A 780 25.88 4.36 -3.29
C LEU A 780 26.78 3.13 -3.34
N ARG A 781 28.00 3.20 -2.77
CA ARG A 781 28.91 2.05 -2.64
C ARG A 781 28.33 0.98 -1.72
N GLU A 782 27.77 1.37 -0.58
CA GLU A 782 27.15 0.43 0.34
C GLU A 782 25.93 -0.26 -0.30
N ILE A 783 25.09 0.48 -1.01
CA ILE A 783 23.97 -0.11 -1.77
C ILE A 783 24.50 -1.06 -2.86
N GLN A 784 25.61 -0.73 -3.54
CA GLN A 784 26.24 -1.65 -4.48
C GLN A 784 26.79 -2.92 -3.80
N ARG A 785 27.28 -2.85 -2.56
CA ARG A 785 27.66 -4.04 -1.78
C ARG A 785 26.44 -4.90 -1.46
N MET A 786 25.31 -4.29 -1.07
CA MET A 786 24.05 -5.01 -0.85
C MET A 786 23.61 -5.74 -2.12
N ALA A 787 23.69 -5.06 -3.28
CA ALA A 787 23.36 -5.66 -4.58
C ALA A 787 24.26 -6.87 -4.89
N LEU A 788 25.58 -6.75 -4.69
CA LEU A 788 26.52 -7.88 -4.88
C LEU A 788 26.30 -9.02 -3.87
N GLY A 789 25.75 -8.70 -2.70
CA GLY A 789 25.33 -9.66 -1.67
C GLY A 789 23.97 -10.32 -1.92
N GLY A 790 23.28 -10.01 -3.02
CA GLY A 790 22.00 -10.60 -3.41
C GLY A 790 20.74 -9.82 -3.01
N ASP A 791 20.86 -8.57 -2.53
CA ASP A 791 19.67 -7.71 -2.32
C ASP A 791 19.11 -7.24 -3.68
N MET A 792 17.98 -7.84 -4.09
CA MET A 792 17.30 -7.52 -5.36
C MET A 792 16.79 -6.07 -5.46
N GLU A 793 16.45 -5.44 -4.33
CA GLU A 793 16.01 -4.04 -4.33
C GLU A 793 17.19 -3.10 -4.60
N ALA A 794 18.34 -3.38 -3.97
CA ALA A 794 19.59 -2.64 -4.19
C ALA A 794 20.10 -2.82 -5.62
N GLU A 795 20.04 -4.03 -6.18
CA GLU A 795 20.41 -4.29 -7.58
C GLU A 795 19.53 -3.49 -8.55
N ARG A 796 18.22 -3.56 -8.36
CA ARG A 796 17.25 -2.79 -9.16
C ARG A 796 17.51 -1.29 -9.06
N PHE A 797 17.78 -0.76 -7.87
CA PHE A 797 18.09 0.65 -7.67
C PHE A 797 19.32 1.10 -8.45
N ILE A 798 20.44 0.36 -8.39
CA ILE A 798 21.66 0.71 -9.12
C ILE A 798 21.43 0.68 -10.64
N ARG A 799 20.70 -0.32 -11.15
CA ARG A 799 20.35 -0.43 -12.57
C ARG A 799 19.48 0.74 -13.03
N GLU A 800 18.44 1.07 -12.27
CA GLU A 800 17.56 2.21 -12.59
C GLU A 800 18.31 3.55 -12.52
N LEU A 801 19.24 3.70 -11.56
CA LEU A 801 20.10 4.89 -11.44
C LEU A 801 20.99 5.07 -12.68
N GLU A 802 21.63 4.00 -13.14
CA GLU A 802 22.44 4.04 -14.36
C GLU A 802 21.61 4.43 -15.58
N ASP A 803 20.43 3.82 -15.74
CA ASP A 803 19.53 4.08 -16.86
C ASP A 803 19.04 5.55 -16.88
N VAL A 804 18.64 6.10 -15.73
CA VAL A 804 18.25 7.52 -15.61
C VAL A 804 19.41 8.44 -15.98
N LEU A 805 20.63 8.15 -15.49
CA LEU A 805 21.81 8.96 -15.82
C LEU A 805 22.15 8.89 -17.31
N ARG A 806 22.07 7.70 -17.91
CA ARG A 806 22.32 7.48 -19.34
C ARG A 806 21.35 8.25 -20.20
N ARG A 807 20.04 8.11 -19.96
CA ARG A 807 18.98 8.75 -20.76
C ARG A 807 18.99 10.27 -20.65
N ARG A 808 19.23 10.82 -19.46
CA ARG A 808 19.14 12.28 -19.23
C ARG A 808 20.45 13.03 -19.45
N TYR A 809 21.58 12.41 -19.11
CA TYR A 809 22.88 13.11 -19.02
C TYR A 809 23.97 12.47 -19.88
N GLY A 810 23.71 11.31 -20.49
CA GLY A 810 24.63 10.64 -21.41
C GLY A 810 25.78 9.90 -20.72
N GLN A 811 26.75 9.46 -21.53
CA GLN A 811 27.80 8.53 -21.10
C GLN A 811 28.72 9.12 -20.02
N ASN A 812 28.94 10.44 -20.00
CA ASN A 812 29.78 11.08 -18.97
C ASN A 812 29.23 10.89 -17.56
N ALA A 813 27.90 10.91 -17.41
CA ALA A 813 27.26 10.66 -16.12
C ALA A 813 27.35 9.19 -15.71
N VAL A 814 27.20 8.26 -16.67
CA VAL A 814 27.38 6.82 -16.46
C VAL A 814 28.82 6.51 -16.05
N ASN A 815 29.81 7.08 -16.73
CA ASN A 815 31.22 6.91 -16.37
C ASN A 815 31.49 7.41 -14.95
N LYS A 816 30.84 8.51 -14.53
CA LYS A 816 30.95 8.99 -13.16
C LYS A 816 30.31 8.02 -12.16
N LEU A 817 29.19 7.39 -12.50
CA LEU A 817 28.57 6.37 -11.64
C LEU A 817 29.50 5.16 -11.51
N ILE A 818 30.05 4.68 -12.63
CA ILE A 818 31.02 3.58 -12.64
C ILE A 818 32.20 3.94 -11.72
N GLU A 819 32.82 5.11 -11.87
CA GLU A 819 33.90 5.57 -11.00
C GLU A 819 33.52 5.54 -9.51
N VAL A 820 32.30 5.94 -9.16
CA VAL A 820 31.81 5.94 -7.78
C VAL A 820 31.62 4.51 -7.24
N LEU A 821 31.14 3.60 -8.08
CA LEU A 821 30.77 2.22 -7.70
C LEU A 821 31.94 1.22 -7.80
N THR A 822 32.95 1.48 -8.65
CA THR A 822 34.11 0.60 -8.87
C THR A 822 34.77 0.14 -7.57
N PRO A 823 35.04 1.01 -6.58
CA PRO A 823 35.64 0.57 -5.32
C PRO A 823 34.85 -0.55 -4.61
N ALA A 824 33.52 -0.56 -4.71
CA ALA A 824 32.67 -1.60 -4.13
C ALA A 824 32.64 -2.88 -4.99
N ARG A 825 32.82 -2.77 -6.32
CA ARG A 825 32.83 -3.90 -7.26
C ARG A 825 34.13 -4.69 -7.24
N GLU A 826 35.25 -4.04 -6.96
CA GLU A 826 36.59 -4.63 -6.96
C GLU A 826 37.03 -5.16 -5.58
N GLU A 827 36.16 -5.11 -4.56
CA GLU A 827 36.50 -5.57 -3.20
C GLU A 827 36.83 -7.06 -3.14
N GLY A 828 38.06 -7.39 -2.74
CA GLY A 828 38.56 -8.76 -2.69
C GLY A 828 38.84 -9.41 -4.05
N ALA A 829 38.86 -8.64 -5.15
CA ALA A 829 39.07 -9.13 -6.51
C ALA A 829 40.54 -9.22 -6.94
N VAL A 830 41.46 -8.59 -6.19
CA VAL A 830 42.89 -8.59 -6.51
C VAL A 830 43.61 -9.68 -5.72
N ASP A 831 44.12 -10.67 -6.44
CA ASP A 831 44.99 -11.71 -5.91
C ASP A 831 46.46 -11.25 -5.90
N LEU A 832 47.25 -11.88 -5.02
CA LEU A 832 48.70 -11.70 -4.94
C LEU A 832 49.40 -12.84 -5.71
N PRO A 833 50.58 -12.60 -6.32
CA PRO A 833 51.40 -11.39 -6.21
C PRO A 833 50.97 -10.23 -7.15
N LEU A 834 51.09 -8.99 -6.67
CA LEU A 834 50.82 -7.77 -7.44
C LEU A 834 52.14 -7.17 -7.99
N GLU A 835 52.25 -7.03 -9.32
CA GLU A 835 53.39 -6.34 -9.93
C GLU A 835 53.34 -4.83 -9.71
N VAL A 836 54.42 -4.27 -9.18
CA VAL A 836 54.61 -2.83 -8.97
C VAL A 836 55.48 -2.29 -10.09
N ARG A 837 54.97 -1.32 -10.84
CA ARG A 837 55.66 -0.73 -11.98
C ARG A 837 56.06 0.72 -11.71
N ASP A 838 57.21 1.14 -12.24
CA ASP A 838 57.62 2.54 -12.28
C ASP A 838 56.85 3.35 -13.34
N GLU A 839 57.08 4.66 -13.41
CA GLU A 839 56.47 5.55 -14.40
C GLU A 839 56.85 5.22 -15.86
N LYS A 840 57.91 4.40 -16.06
CA LYS A 840 58.35 3.92 -17.37
C LYS A 840 57.79 2.53 -17.71
N GLY A 841 56.99 1.94 -16.83
CA GLY A 841 56.34 0.64 -17.00
C GLY A 841 57.21 -0.57 -16.60
N ASN A 842 58.42 -0.36 -16.07
CA ASN A 842 59.30 -1.43 -15.62
C ASN A 842 58.82 -1.99 -14.27
N VAL A 843 58.87 -3.31 -14.09
CA VAL A 843 58.55 -3.94 -12.80
C VAL A 843 59.69 -3.64 -11.82
N VAL A 844 59.40 -2.90 -10.75
CA VAL A 844 60.36 -2.50 -9.72
C VAL A 844 60.18 -3.25 -8.40
N ALA A 845 59.02 -3.86 -8.18
CA ALA A 845 58.77 -4.76 -7.06
C ALA A 845 57.60 -5.71 -7.36
N ARG A 846 57.46 -6.76 -6.55
CA ARG A 846 56.26 -7.61 -6.53
C ARG A 846 55.74 -7.71 -5.10
N VAL A 847 54.52 -7.26 -4.84
CA VAL A 847 53.88 -7.48 -3.54
C VAL A 847 53.46 -8.93 -3.48
N VAL A 848 54.04 -9.70 -2.56
CA VAL A 848 53.85 -11.16 -2.48
C VAL A 848 52.93 -11.58 -1.33
N ASP A 849 52.80 -10.75 -0.29
CA ASP A 849 51.90 -11.03 0.83
C ASP A 849 51.36 -9.74 1.46
N LEU A 850 50.14 -9.82 2.00
CA LEU A 850 49.45 -8.75 2.72
C LEU A 850 48.88 -9.32 4.01
N ARG A 851 49.49 -8.95 5.14
CA ARG A 851 49.05 -9.35 6.48
C ARG A 851 48.49 -8.16 7.25
N TYR A 852 47.72 -8.46 8.28
CA TYR A 852 47.22 -7.44 9.20
C TYR A 852 47.34 -7.90 10.66
N GLU A 853 47.46 -6.94 11.56
CA GLU A 853 47.43 -7.12 13.00
C GLU A 853 46.57 -6.02 13.62
N PHE A 854 45.71 -6.35 14.58
CA PHE A 854 45.15 -5.32 15.46
C PHE A 854 46.16 -5.04 16.56
N VAL A 855 46.39 -3.76 16.87
CA VAL A 855 47.40 -3.35 17.85
C VAL A 855 46.74 -2.52 18.93
N LYS A 856 46.95 -2.90 20.20
CA LYS A 856 46.55 -2.13 21.37
C LYS A 856 47.76 -2.00 22.30
N ASN A 857 48.07 -0.78 22.76
CA ASN A 857 49.26 -0.51 23.59
C ASN A 857 50.57 -1.05 22.98
N ASN A 858 50.76 -0.88 21.67
CA ASN A 858 51.90 -1.41 20.89
C ASN A 858 52.04 -2.95 20.85
N GLN A 859 51.07 -3.71 21.36
CA GLN A 859 51.07 -5.17 21.28
C GLN A 859 50.00 -5.69 20.30
N PRO A 860 50.31 -6.71 19.47
CA PRO A 860 49.32 -7.39 18.65
C PRO A 860 48.23 -8.07 19.49
N VAL A 861 46.99 -7.96 19.06
CA VAL A 861 45.81 -8.58 19.68
C VAL A 861 44.89 -9.15 18.60
N ASP A 862 44.09 -10.17 18.94
CA ASP A 862 43.16 -10.80 17.97
C ASP A 862 41.97 -9.89 17.60
N GLN A 863 41.65 -8.95 18.49
CA GLN A 863 40.62 -7.92 18.30
C GLN A 863 40.82 -6.76 19.27
N CYS A 864 40.51 -5.54 18.84
CA CYS A 864 40.39 -4.38 19.72
C CYS A 864 39.29 -3.43 19.24
N ALA A 865 38.87 -2.52 20.13
CA ALA A 865 37.94 -1.43 19.86
C ALA A 865 38.31 -0.21 20.72
N GLY A 866 37.88 0.99 20.32
CA GLY A 866 38.15 2.24 21.03
C GLY A 866 39.38 3.01 20.50
N GLU A 867 39.67 4.17 21.12
CA GLU A 867 40.66 5.13 20.62
C GLU A 867 42.07 4.53 20.49
N ASP A 868 42.41 3.60 21.39
CA ASP A 868 43.73 2.94 21.45
C ASP A 868 43.89 1.76 20.47
N CYS A 869 42.83 1.43 19.71
CA CYS A 869 42.86 0.34 18.76
C CYS A 869 43.38 0.79 17.39
N ARG A 870 44.47 0.16 16.94
CA ARG A 870 45.10 0.44 15.65
C ARG A 870 45.03 -0.77 14.73
N LEU A 871 44.93 -0.52 13.42
CA LEU A 871 45.04 -1.54 12.39
C LEU A 871 46.41 -1.41 11.73
N ARG A 872 47.28 -2.39 11.93
CA ARG A 872 48.58 -2.45 11.26
C ARG A 872 48.50 -3.36 10.05
N ILE A 873 48.77 -2.82 8.88
CA ILE A 873 48.86 -3.56 7.62
C ILE A 873 50.35 -3.74 7.30
N ILE A 874 50.75 -4.98 7.06
CA ILE A 874 52.13 -5.38 6.74
C ILE A 874 52.14 -5.88 5.30
N VAL A 875 52.88 -5.17 4.46
CA VAL A 875 53.06 -5.50 3.04
C VAL A 875 54.41 -6.17 2.88
N GLU A 876 54.43 -7.43 2.43
CA GLU A 876 55.66 -8.10 2.02
C GLU A 876 55.84 -7.95 0.50
N TYR A 877 56.99 -7.43 0.07
CA TYR A 877 57.29 -7.22 -1.33
C TYR A 877 58.71 -7.66 -1.68
N GLU A 878 58.88 -8.19 -2.89
CA GLU A 878 60.13 -8.68 -3.44
C GLU A 878 60.75 -7.63 -4.39
N VAL A 879 62.04 -7.35 -4.19
CA VAL A 879 62.87 -6.48 -5.03
C VAL A 879 64.16 -7.21 -5.30
N GLU A 880 64.47 -7.48 -6.57
CA GLU A 880 65.72 -8.17 -6.98
C GLU A 880 65.98 -9.50 -6.24
N GLY A 881 64.92 -10.20 -5.81
CA GLY A 881 65.00 -11.46 -5.06
C GLY A 881 65.07 -11.31 -3.53
N GLU A 882 65.15 -10.09 -3.00
CA GLU A 882 65.08 -9.83 -1.56
C GLU A 882 63.65 -9.52 -1.12
N ARG A 883 63.20 -10.12 -0.01
CA ARG A 883 61.93 -9.79 0.64
C ARG A 883 62.08 -8.64 1.61
N ARG A 884 61.25 -7.61 1.44
CA ARG A 884 61.17 -6.42 2.28
C ARG A 884 59.76 -6.23 2.81
N GLN A 885 59.63 -5.45 3.89
CA GLN A 885 58.35 -5.18 4.54
C GLN A 885 58.07 -3.69 4.64
N LEU A 886 56.85 -3.28 4.27
CA LEU A 886 56.31 -1.94 4.48
C LEU A 886 55.14 -2.04 5.48
N LYS A 887 55.19 -1.26 6.58
CA LYS A 887 54.17 -1.29 7.63
C LYS A 887 53.38 0.01 7.67
N MET A 888 52.06 -0.10 7.57
CA MET A 888 51.11 1.01 7.68
C MET A 888 50.27 0.84 8.94
N GLU A 889 50.38 1.76 9.89
CA GLU A 889 49.60 1.70 11.13
C GLU A 889 48.50 2.77 11.13
N TRP A 890 47.26 2.30 11.04
CA TRP A 890 46.04 3.10 11.04
C TRP A 890 45.51 3.31 12.43
N TYR A 891 45.15 4.54 12.79
CA TYR A 891 44.61 4.90 14.08
C TYR A 891 43.46 5.92 13.94
N TRP A 892 42.67 6.06 15.01
CA TRP A 892 41.58 7.02 15.09
C TRP A 892 42.09 8.39 15.53
N LYS A 893 41.93 9.42 14.69
CA LYS A 893 42.25 10.79 15.07
C LYS A 893 40.99 11.55 15.45
N LYS A 894 41.01 12.11 16.66
CA LYS A 894 39.93 12.92 17.24
C LYS A 894 39.90 14.31 16.59
N LYS A 895 38.73 14.74 16.12
CA LYS A 895 38.43 16.09 15.65
C LYS A 895 37.24 16.63 16.44
N ARG A 896 37.37 17.82 17.01
CA ARG A 896 36.23 18.52 17.64
C ARG A 896 35.79 19.62 16.71
N GLU A 897 34.52 19.61 16.30
CA GLU A 897 33.93 20.69 15.52
C GLU A 897 32.75 21.30 16.27
N LYS A 898 32.65 22.62 16.19
CA LYS A 898 31.56 23.38 16.81
C LYS A 898 30.38 23.41 15.83
N LYS A 899 29.25 22.82 16.21
CA LYS A 899 27.97 22.89 15.46
C LYS A 899 26.95 23.60 16.33
N GLY A 900 26.76 24.90 16.09
CA GLY A 900 25.96 25.76 16.98
C GLY A 900 26.60 25.85 18.36
N ASP A 901 25.81 25.62 19.41
CA ASP A 901 26.28 25.63 20.81
C ASP A 901 26.87 24.28 21.28
N ALA A 902 26.73 23.23 20.47
CA ALA A 902 27.26 21.90 20.77
C ALA A 902 28.65 21.68 20.14
N THR A 903 29.56 21.07 20.90
CA THR A 903 30.82 20.55 20.36
C THR A 903 30.64 19.07 20.04
N VAL A 904 30.68 18.73 18.75
CA VAL A 904 30.60 17.34 18.30
C VAL A 904 32.01 16.81 18.10
N THR A 905 32.29 15.63 18.65
CA THR A 905 33.55 14.92 18.46
C THR A 905 33.39 13.92 17.31
N TYR A 906 34.30 13.96 16.35
CA TYR A 906 34.37 13.02 15.24
C TYR A 906 35.71 12.29 15.28
N TYR A 907 35.71 10.99 14.99
CA TYR A 907 36.92 10.20 14.77
C TYR A 907 37.03 9.87 13.28
N TYR A 908 38.21 10.11 12.72
CA TYR A 908 38.53 9.75 11.34
C TYR A 908 39.79 8.88 11.27
N GLU A 909 39.85 8.02 10.26
CA GLU A 909 40.97 7.13 9.99
C GLU A 909 42.18 7.91 9.48
N ILE A 910 43.35 7.68 10.06
CA ILE A 910 44.61 8.20 9.56
C ILE A 910 45.74 7.20 9.78
N ALA A 911 46.70 7.14 8.86
CA ALA A 911 48.00 6.53 9.07
C ALA A 911 49.11 7.52 8.71
N VAL A 912 50.22 7.48 9.44
CA VAL A 912 51.44 8.23 9.09
C VAL A 912 52.54 7.22 8.83
N ILE A 913 53.08 7.24 7.61
CA ILE A 913 54.11 6.31 7.17
C ILE A 913 55.34 7.08 6.67
N TYR A 914 56.52 6.57 6.95
CA TYR A 914 57.78 7.08 6.40
C TYR A 914 58.25 6.18 5.27
N LEU A 915 58.33 6.73 4.05
CA LEU A 915 58.82 6.02 2.87
C LEU A 915 60.32 6.27 2.68
N LYS A 916 61.11 5.21 2.63
CA LYS A 916 62.59 5.23 2.65
C LYS A 916 63.21 5.43 1.27
N ASP A 917 62.57 4.92 0.23
CA ASP A 917 63.10 4.94 -1.14
C ASP A 917 61.99 5.04 -2.20
N VAL A 918 62.41 5.09 -3.47
CA VAL A 918 61.51 5.19 -4.62
C VAL A 918 60.70 3.92 -4.86
N VAL A 919 61.16 2.76 -4.37
CA VAL A 919 60.45 1.48 -4.50
C VAL A 919 59.29 1.44 -3.51
N GLU A 920 59.48 1.86 -2.26
CA GLU A 920 58.39 1.99 -1.29
C GLU A 920 57.31 3.01 -1.74
N VAL A 921 57.73 4.08 -2.43
CA VAL A 921 56.78 5.02 -3.08
C VAL A 921 55.97 4.32 -4.16
N ALA A 922 56.62 3.56 -5.03
CA ALA A 922 55.93 2.81 -6.09
C ALA A 922 55.00 1.73 -5.51
N VAL A 923 55.42 1.02 -4.46
CA VAL A 923 54.61 0.02 -3.74
C VAL A 923 53.37 0.67 -3.13
N LEU A 924 53.53 1.80 -2.44
CA LEU A 924 52.38 2.49 -1.85
C LEU A 924 51.42 3.02 -2.91
N LYS A 925 51.93 3.61 -4.00
CA LYS A 925 51.13 4.04 -5.14
C LYS A 925 50.40 2.87 -5.78
N ALA A 926 51.08 1.74 -5.97
CA ALA A 926 50.47 0.53 -6.51
C ALA A 926 49.34 0.03 -5.61
N LEU A 927 49.48 0.08 -4.28
CA LEU A 927 48.48 -0.39 -3.31
C LEU A 927 47.28 0.54 -3.14
N THR A 928 47.51 1.85 -3.11
CA THR A 928 46.50 2.86 -2.72
C THR A 928 46.04 3.77 -3.86
N GLY A 929 46.75 3.76 -4.99
CA GLY A 929 46.55 4.71 -6.09
C GLY A 929 47.07 6.12 -5.83
N LYS A 930 47.66 6.37 -4.65
CA LYS A 930 48.08 7.71 -4.22
C LYS A 930 49.48 8.07 -4.73
N ASP A 931 49.59 9.19 -5.43
CA ASP A 931 50.87 9.78 -5.81
C ASP A 931 51.52 10.50 -4.61
N VAL A 932 52.72 10.05 -4.23
CA VAL A 932 53.45 10.57 -3.06
C VAL A 932 54.94 10.71 -3.33
N LYS A 933 55.64 11.46 -2.48
CA LYS A 933 57.10 11.58 -2.50
C LYS A 933 57.73 10.87 -1.29
N LYS A 934 59.03 10.59 -1.39
CA LYS A 934 59.85 10.07 -0.28
C LYS A 934 59.70 10.95 0.97
N GLY A 935 59.64 10.33 2.15
CA GLY A 935 59.47 11.01 3.44
C GLY A 935 58.16 10.66 4.15
N ASN A 936 57.72 11.54 5.06
CA ASN A 936 56.49 11.34 5.84
C ASN A 936 55.24 11.57 4.98
N VAL A 937 54.40 10.54 4.88
CA VAL A 937 53.16 10.53 4.12
C VAL A 937 51.99 10.29 5.08
N GLN A 938 50.94 11.11 4.95
CA GLN A 938 49.67 10.88 5.65
C GLN A 938 48.71 10.15 4.71
N LEU A 939 48.06 9.11 5.22
CA LEU A 939 47.03 8.35 4.54
C LEU A 939 45.69 8.54 5.25
N TYR A 940 44.60 8.61 4.49
CA TYR A 940 43.24 8.87 4.98
C TYR A 940 42.28 7.74 4.62
N ALA A 941 41.02 7.84 5.05
CA ALA A 941 39.99 6.84 4.82
C ALA A 941 39.89 6.34 3.36
N SER A 942 40.04 7.23 2.37
CA SER A 942 40.05 6.86 0.94
C SER A 942 41.21 5.93 0.56
N ASP A 943 42.38 6.13 1.17
CA ASP A 943 43.56 5.29 0.92
C ASP A 943 43.40 3.93 1.60
N LEU A 944 42.73 3.88 2.77
CA LEU A 944 42.36 2.63 3.43
C LEU A 944 41.30 1.85 2.63
N ASP A 945 40.33 2.56 2.03
CA ASP A 945 39.31 1.93 1.18
C ASP A 945 39.92 1.28 -0.07
N ALA A 946 40.94 1.88 -0.66
CA ALA A 946 41.67 1.29 -1.79
C ALA A 946 42.28 -0.08 -1.44
N LEU A 947 42.67 -0.31 -0.17
CA LEU A 947 43.22 -1.59 0.29
C LEU A 947 42.17 -2.69 0.42
N ARG A 948 40.86 -2.38 0.42
CA ARG A 948 39.78 -3.38 0.50
C ARG A 948 39.68 -4.27 -0.75
N ARG A 949 40.31 -3.88 -1.87
CA ARG A 949 40.36 -4.73 -3.08
C ARG A 949 41.18 -6.01 -2.91
N PHE A 950 42.00 -6.08 -1.86
CA PHE A 950 42.75 -7.27 -1.50
C PHE A 950 41.96 -8.12 -0.51
N LYS A 951 41.68 -9.37 -0.86
CA LYS A 951 40.87 -10.30 -0.06
C LYS A 951 41.33 -10.41 1.42
N PRO A 952 42.65 -10.50 1.73
CA PRO A 952 43.11 -10.58 3.12
C PRO A 952 42.83 -9.33 3.97
N LEU A 953 42.70 -8.16 3.35
CA LEU A 953 42.57 -6.89 4.06
C LEU A 953 41.11 -6.43 4.19
N LYS A 954 40.22 -6.85 3.28
CA LYS A 954 38.80 -6.51 3.29
C LYS A 954 38.16 -6.77 4.66
N ASP A 955 38.23 -8.01 5.12
CA ASP A 955 37.58 -8.45 6.36
C ASP A 955 38.23 -7.79 7.59
N ALA A 956 39.55 -7.56 7.54
CA ALA A 956 40.29 -6.90 8.60
C ALA A 956 39.89 -5.44 8.79
N ILE A 957 39.75 -4.70 7.69
CA ILE A 957 39.34 -3.29 7.69
C ILE A 957 37.92 -3.17 8.22
N ASP A 958 37.01 -4.03 7.78
CA ASP A 958 35.62 -4.05 8.26
C ASP A 958 35.54 -4.39 9.76
N LYS A 959 36.32 -5.38 10.22
CA LYS A 959 36.41 -5.73 11.64
C LYS A 959 36.98 -4.58 12.47
N TRP A 960 38.01 -3.86 11.98
CA TRP A 960 38.56 -2.69 12.67
C TRP A 960 37.55 -1.55 12.78
N ARG A 961 36.85 -1.22 11.69
CA ARG A 961 35.87 -0.14 11.62
C ARG A 961 34.66 -0.38 12.53
N LYS A 962 34.28 -1.64 12.78
CA LYS A 962 33.26 -1.98 13.79
C LYS A 962 33.67 -1.54 15.20
N GLY A 963 34.96 -1.45 15.48
CA GLY A 963 35.52 -0.97 16.75
C GLY A 963 35.71 0.54 16.86
N LYS A 964 35.17 1.33 15.90
CA LYS A 964 35.30 2.79 15.88
C LYS A 964 34.80 3.43 17.21
N PRO A 965 35.55 4.36 17.81
CA PRO A 965 35.10 5.10 18.99
C PRO A 965 33.79 5.86 18.69
N LYS A 966 32.84 5.82 19.64
CA LYS A 966 31.57 6.54 19.54
C LYS A 966 31.70 8.00 19.97
#